data_AF-A0A3M1H3N3-F1
#
_entry.id   AF-A0A3M1H3N3-F1
#
_cell.length_a   1.000
_cell.length_b   1.000
_cell.length_c   1.000
_cell.angle_alpha   90.00
_cell.angle_beta   90.00
_cell.angle_gamma   90.00
#
_symmetry.space_group_name_H-M   'P 1'
#
loop_
_entity.id
_entity.type
_entity.pdbx_description
1 polymer ?
#
loop_
_entity_poly.entity_id
_entity_poly.type
_entity_poly.pdbx_seq_one_letter_code
_entity_poly.pdbx_strand_id
1 'polypeptide(L)'
;WCPGDGSPPEPDPVRRRRLRTGEDAPVEVNRFFSRFYREVAAGLGSMVGREHTGQVPSGNRIKREDAFRRGELAALFCSPTMELGIDIADLNVVHMRNVPPSPANYAQRSGRAGRSGQPAIVTTYCSAYSGHDQYFFRRPAQMVSGRVVPPRLELGNEELVRAHVHAIWLAKTGQSLQDSITEILDVTQPGYPLRDDVAHFIRLSDVRKQECLEEARRVLAAADLSHTGWYSEEWLRRVIEDAPRAFDRAFDRWRELYRAADRQLQDARRMIDASHRGRVSRQDRRRAENREREATRQKDILCNQGQADESDFYPYRYLASEGFLPGYNFPRLPLRAYVRVGDRGEFITRPRFLALTEFGPRNILYYEGQKYRVTRTQKTGGDLQERFVRAKLCYTCGAFFEADQADLDVCLQCGTVLSAENADYSEHFFEMTDVALDPTDRITCDEEERVREGYQISTHFRFAGAEGEHRLRSVALLPDDRPLLTLEFGRAATLWRINHGWRRSKEQGFNLDMQTGYWARKPGDPGTGQDPGQPVDIRSNIRPLVRDTRNVLLVRPAQEDEEWDETLLANLQAALHRGIQVVFQIDERELAAERIGRDRWRAILFWEAAEGGLGVLERLYADPNALAEVARAALDICHFTPDGQDTRPPDNTPPSPDVGEGTGVREHCARACYDCLLSYTNQYDHLLLDRHLVRDLLLKL
;
A
#
# COMPACT_ATOMS: atom_id res chain seq x y z
N TRP A 1 -40.80 14.33 5.71
CA TRP A 1 -40.67 14.70 4.29
C TRP A 1 -42.07 14.83 3.73
N CYS A 2 -42.43 16.00 3.20
CA CYS A 2 -43.69 16.22 2.50
C CYS A 2 -43.39 16.37 1.00
N PRO A 3 -44.23 15.84 0.10
CA PRO A 3 -44.10 16.10 -1.33
C PRO A 3 -44.17 17.60 -1.59
N GLY A 4 -43.20 18.15 -2.32
CA GLY A 4 -43.27 19.53 -2.80
C GLY A 4 -44.35 19.69 -3.88
N ASP A 5 -44.79 20.92 -4.11
CA ASP A 5 -45.79 21.28 -5.13
C ASP A 5 -45.23 21.31 -6.58
N GLY A 6 -43.96 20.92 -6.75
CA GLY A 6 -43.27 20.91 -8.04
C GLY A 6 -42.66 22.26 -8.43
N SER A 7 -42.78 23.28 -7.59
CA SER A 7 -42.00 24.52 -7.73
C SER A 7 -40.57 24.29 -7.20
N PRO A 8 -39.53 24.84 -7.87
CA PRO A 8 -38.17 24.75 -7.35
C PRO A 8 -38.11 25.46 -5.99
N PRO A 9 -37.48 24.85 -4.96
CA PRO A 9 -37.31 25.52 -3.68
C PRO A 9 -36.52 26.82 -3.86
N GLU A 10 -36.81 27.82 -3.02
CA GLU A 10 -36.04 29.06 -3.05
C GLU A 10 -34.54 28.75 -2.86
N PRO A 11 -33.66 29.51 -3.54
CA PRO A 11 -32.22 29.24 -3.49
C PRO A 11 -31.70 29.29 -2.05
N ASP A 12 -30.98 28.25 -1.64
CA ASP A 12 -30.34 28.19 -0.31
C ASP A 12 -29.35 29.37 -0.17
N PRO A 13 -29.62 30.33 0.74
CA PRO A 13 -28.80 31.52 0.89
C PRO A 13 -27.39 31.22 1.43
N VAL A 14 -27.17 30.05 2.03
CA VAL A 14 -25.87 29.63 2.60
C VAL A 14 -25.01 28.90 1.57
N ARG A 15 -25.62 28.18 0.60
CA ARG A 15 -24.90 27.36 -0.40
C ARG A 15 -24.70 28.05 -1.76
N ARG A 16 -25.28 29.24 -2.00
CA ARG A 16 -25.12 29.98 -3.27
C ARG A 16 -23.69 30.55 -3.40
N ARG A 17 -22.94 30.09 -4.40
CA ARG A 17 -21.56 30.56 -4.73
C ARG A 17 -21.49 31.84 -5.59
N ARG A 18 -22.61 32.48 -5.95
CA ARG A 18 -22.62 33.73 -6.76
C ARG A 18 -22.95 34.96 -5.90
N LEU A 19 -22.11 35.99 -5.97
CA LEU A 19 -22.36 37.33 -5.44
C LEU A 19 -23.50 38.00 -6.21
N ARG A 20 -24.46 38.57 -5.48
CA ARG A 20 -25.65 39.30 -5.99
C ARG A 20 -25.25 40.46 -6.91
N THR A 21 -25.21 40.23 -8.22
CA THR A 21 -25.30 41.29 -9.23
C THR A 21 -26.05 40.73 -10.44
N GLY A 22 -27.28 41.19 -10.65
CA GLY A 22 -28.17 40.78 -11.75
C GLY A 22 -29.42 40.03 -11.28
N GLU A 23 -30.56 40.44 -11.81
CA GLU A 23 -31.93 39.97 -11.51
C GLU A 23 -32.02 38.45 -11.33
N ASP A 24 -32.79 38.00 -10.32
CA ASP A 24 -33.05 36.59 -10.01
C ASP A 24 -33.79 35.94 -11.19
N ALA A 25 -33.05 35.49 -12.20
CA ALA A 25 -33.57 34.57 -13.18
C ALA A 25 -33.99 33.29 -12.43
N PRO A 26 -35.27 32.87 -12.52
CA PRO A 26 -35.71 31.63 -11.89
C PRO A 26 -34.84 30.51 -12.45
N VAL A 27 -34.23 29.71 -11.56
CA VAL A 27 -33.47 28.54 -11.97
C VAL A 27 -34.47 27.58 -12.59
N GLU A 28 -34.49 27.50 -13.92
CA GLU A 28 -35.32 26.51 -14.60
C GLU A 28 -34.93 25.12 -14.11
N VAL A 29 -35.91 24.39 -13.59
CA VAL A 29 -35.73 22.98 -13.21
C VAL A 29 -35.23 22.25 -14.45
N ASN A 30 -34.08 21.60 -14.34
CA ASN A 30 -33.51 20.86 -15.45
C ASN A 30 -34.52 19.79 -15.91
N ARG A 31 -35.09 19.99 -17.11
CA ARG A 31 -36.18 19.17 -17.65
C ARG A 31 -35.77 17.71 -17.79
N PHE A 32 -34.49 17.43 -18.04
CA PHE A 32 -33.97 16.07 -18.08
C PHE A 32 -34.13 15.38 -16.72
N PHE A 33 -33.65 15.99 -15.63
CA PHE A 33 -33.75 15.40 -14.29
C PHE A 33 -35.20 15.30 -13.82
N SER A 34 -36.03 16.32 -14.08
CA SER A 34 -37.46 16.27 -13.75
C SER A 34 -38.16 15.10 -14.45
N ARG A 35 -37.92 14.92 -15.75
CA ARG A 35 -38.45 13.80 -16.52
C ARG A 35 -37.88 12.46 -16.03
N PHE A 36 -36.58 12.40 -15.77
CA PHE A 36 -35.91 11.21 -15.26
C PHE A 36 -36.53 10.75 -13.94
N TYR A 37 -36.67 11.63 -12.95
CA TYR A 37 -37.23 11.25 -11.65
C TYR A 37 -38.74 10.93 -11.69
N ARG A 38 -39.49 11.49 -12.65
CA ARG A 38 -40.93 11.21 -12.82
C ARG A 38 -41.22 9.94 -13.61
N GLU A 39 -40.48 9.70 -14.68
CA GLU A 39 -40.78 8.64 -15.65
C GLU A 39 -39.82 7.45 -15.54
N VAL A 40 -38.52 7.73 -15.39
CA VAL A 40 -37.47 6.72 -15.52
C VAL A 40 -37.13 6.09 -14.17
N ALA A 41 -37.07 6.89 -13.10
CA ALA A 41 -36.69 6.42 -11.76
C ALA A 41 -37.62 5.32 -11.23
N ALA A 42 -38.90 5.33 -11.60
CA ALA A 42 -39.85 4.26 -11.28
C ALA A 42 -39.41 2.90 -11.85
N GLY A 43 -38.77 2.89 -13.03
CA GLY A 43 -38.22 1.68 -13.66
C GLY A 43 -36.84 1.26 -13.13
N LEU A 44 -36.14 2.13 -12.39
CA LEU A 44 -34.81 1.86 -11.84
C LEU A 44 -34.85 1.32 -10.41
N GLY A 45 -36.00 1.36 -9.74
CA GLY A 45 -36.15 0.96 -8.33
C GLY A 45 -35.81 -0.51 -8.02
N SER A 46 -35.81 -1.38 -9.04
CA SER A 46 -35.43 -2.80 -8.92
C SER A 46 -33.95 -3.08 -9.22
N MET A 47 -33.19 -2.10 -9.72
CA MET A 47 -31.79 -2.32 -10.06
C MET A 47 -30.93 -2.38 -8.80
N VAL A 48 -30.32 -3.53 -8.57
CA VAL A 48 -29.38 -3.74 -7.47
C VAL A 48 -27.97 -3.85 -8.04
N GLY A 49 -27.06 -3.12 -7.40
CA GLY A 49 -25.62 -3.23 -7.62
C GLY A 49 -24.92 -3.89 -6.44
N ARG A 50 -23.89 -4.71 -6.71
CA ARG A 50 -23.02 -5.29 -5.69
C ARG A 50 -21.56 -5.18 -6.10
N GLU A 51 -20.67 -5.19 -5.12
CA GLU A 51 -19.22 -5.15 -5.36
C GLU A 51 -18.65 -6.55 -5.60
N HIS A 52 -17.55 -6.61 -6.34
CA HIS A 52 -16.75 -7.80 -6.57
C HIS A 52 -15.28 -7.43 -6.37
N THR A 53 -14.77 -7.64 -5.17
CA THR A 53 -13.40 -7.28 -4.80
C THR A 53 -12.74 -8.44 -4.07
N GLY A 54 -11.41 -8.43 -3.97
CA GLY A 54 -10.67 -9.46 -3.25
C GLY A 54 -10.97 -9.51 -1.75
N GLN A 55 -11.66 -8.50 -1.22
CA GLN A 55 -12.09 -8.44 0.18
C GLN A 55 -13.44 -9.12 0.43
N VAL A 56 -14.19 -9.41 -0.64
CA VAL A 56 -15.47 -10.12 -0.53
C VAL A 56 -15.20 -11.62 -0.46
N PRO A 57 -15.79 -12.35 0.50
CA PRO A 57 -15.65 -13.81 0.57
C PRO A 57 -16.00 -14.49 -0.77
N SER A 58 -15.25 -15.50 -1.18
CA SER A 58 -15.43 -16.28 -2.41
C SER A 58 -16.85 -16.84 -2.52
N GLY A 59 -17.39 -17.40 -1.44
CA GLY A 59 -18.78 -17.87 -1.43
C GLY A 59 -19.81 -16.77 -1.78
N ASN A 60 -19.54 -15.52 -1.37
CA ASN A 60 -20.37 -14.37 -1.77
C ASN A 60 -20.06 -13.90 -3.18
N ARG A 61 -18.80 -13.96 -3.63
CA ARG A 61 -18.40 -13.65 -5.01
C ARG A 61 -19.09 -14.57 -6.01
N ILE A 62 -19.04 -15.89 -5.80
CA ILE A 62 -19.73 -16.90 -6.63
C ILE A 62 -21.23 -16.60 -6.71
N LYS A 63 -21.88 -16.35 -5.56
CA LYS A 63 -23.31 -15.98 -5.55
C LYS A 63 -23.60 -14.72 -6.35
N ARG A 64 -22.73 -13.71 -6.26
CA ARG A 64 -22.85 -12.44 -7.00
C ARG A 64 -22.60 -12.63 -8.49
N GLU A 65 -21.60 -13.44 -8.87
CA GLU A 65 -21.31 -13.83 -10.25
C GLU A 65 -22.50 -14.57 -10.87
N ASP A 66 -23.08 -15.53 -10.14
CA ASP A 66 -24.23 -16.30 -10.60
C ASP A 66 -25.49 -15.43 -10.73
N ALA A 67 -25.76 -14.56 -9.76
CA ALA A 67 -26.87 -13.61 -9.83
C ALA A 67 -26.69 -12.61 -10.98
N PHE A 68 -25.45 -12.19 -11.26
CA PHE A 68 -25.12 -11.34 -12.39
C PHE A 68 -25.32 -12.08 -13.72
N ARG A 69 -24.87 -13.33 -13.82
CA ARG A 69 -25.06 -14.18 -15.01
C ARG A 69 -26.54 -14.44 -15.32
N ARG A 70 -27.40 -14.54 -14.29
CA ARG A 70 -28.85 -14.69 -14.44
C ARG A 70 -29.60 -13.37 -14.70
N GLY A 71 -28.93 -12.22 -14.65
CA GLY A 71 -29.55 -10.90 -14.79
C GLY A 71 -30.37 -10.45 -13.56
N GLU A 72 -30.27 -11.15 -12.42
CA GLU A 72 -30.88 -10.75 -11.15
C GLU A 72 -30.12 -9.56 -10.53
N LEU A 73 -28.83 -9.49 -10.79
CA LEU A 73 -27.98 -8.35 -10.44
C LEU A 73 -27.76 -7.49 -11.68
N ALA A 74 -28.17 -6.23 -11.64
CA ALA A 74 -28.09 -5.33 -12.79
C ALA A 74 -26.66 -4.77 -13.00
N ALA A 75 -25.88 -4.64 -11.91
CA ALA A 75 -24.55 -4.06 -11.96
C ALA A 75 -23.59 -4.73 -10.98
N LEU A 76 -22.35 -4.98 -11.43
CA LEU A 76 -21.28 -5.52 -10.62
C LEU A 76 -20.09 -4.55 -10.60
N PHE A 77 -19.74 -4.03 -9.43
CA PHE A 77 -18.64 -3.07 -9.24
C PHE A 77 -17.35 -3.82 -8.90
N CYS A 78 -16.46 -3.95 -9.89
CA CYS A 78 -15.34 -4.88 -9.79
C CYS A 78 -14.01 -4.17 -9.54
N SER A 79 -13.15 -4.78 -8.72
CA SER A 79 -11.71 -4.48 -8.69
C SER A 79 -10.99 -5.27 -9.81
N PRO A 80 -9.63 -5.36 -9.83
CA PRO A 80 -8.93 -6.23 -10.78
C PRO A 80 -9.29 -7.73 -10.70
N THR A 81 -10.13 -8.14 -9.73
CA THR A 81 -10.62 -9.52 -9.59
C THR A 81 -11.33 -10.04 -10.83
N MET A 82 -11.86 -9.16 -11.67
CA MET A 82 -12.56 -9.50 -12.92
C MET A 82 -11.70 -9.31 -14.18
N GLU A 83 -10.45 -8.89 -14.02
CA GLU A 83 -9.48 -8.84 -15.12
C GLU A 83 -9.00 -10.23 -15.50
N LEU A 84 -8.77 -11.11 -14.52
CA LEU A 84 -8.36 -12.49 -14.72
C LEU A 84 -9.54 -13.44 -14.90
N GLY A 85 -9.50 -14.23 -15.98
CA GLY A 85 -10.03 -15.60 -16.11
C GLY A 85 -11.51 -15.92 -15.88
N ILE A 86 -12.31 -15.10 -15.19
CA ILE A 86 -13.69 -15.45 -14.85
C ILE A 86 -14.55 -15.40 -16.12
N ASP A 87 -15.26 -16.50 -16.39
CA ASP A 87 -16.19 -16.60 -17.50
C ASP A 87 -17.55 -16.02 -17.08
N ILE A 88 -17.73 -14.74 -17.40
CA ILE A 88 -19.02 -14.07 -17.29
C ILE A 88 -19.58 -13.96 -18.70
N ALA A 89 -20.84 -14.36 -18.84
CA ALA A 89 -21.60 -14.28 -20.08
C ALA A 89 -21.49 -12.90 -20.73
N ASP A 90 -21.65 -12.87 -22.06
CA ASP A 90 -21.47 -11.70 -22.93
C ASP A 90 -21.99 -10.39 -22.30
N LEU A 91 -21.06 -9.53 -21.84
CA LEU A 91 -21.43 -8.23 -21.28
C LEU A 91 -21.77 -7.26 -22.41
N ASN A 92 -22.87 -6.54 -22.25
CA ASN A 92 -23.24 -5.46 -23.18
C ASN A 92 -22.53 -4.15 -22.85
N VAL A 93 -22.22 -3.90 -21.57
CA VAL A 93 -21.65 -2.63 -21.11
C VAL A 93 -20.51 -2.88 -20.12
N VAL A 94 -19.35 -2.28 -20.39
CA VAL A 94 -18.24 -2.18 -19.44
C VAL A 94 -17.99 -0.70 -19.17
N HIS A 95 -18.13 -0.30 -17.91
CA HIS A 95 -17.83 1.05 -17.46
C HIS A 95 -16.56 1.03 -16.59
N MET A 96 -15.49 1.62 -17.12
CA MET A 96 -14.25 1.83 -16.39
C MET A 96 -14.27 3.21 -15.75
N ARG A 97 -14.32 3.26 -14.41
CA ARG A 97 -14.36 4.52 -13.65
C ARG A 97 -13.12 5.39 -13.85
N ASN A 98 -11.95 4.77 -14.03
CA ASN A 98 -10.69 5.46 -14.33
C ASN A 98 -10.04 4.76 -15.54
N VAL A 99 -9.10 5.44 -16.19
CA VAL A 99 -8.27 4.82 -17.23
C VAL A 99 -7.47 3.66 -16.60
N PRO A 100 -7.48 2.45 -17.21
CA PRO A 100 -6.66 1.33 -16.73
C PRO A 100 -5.16 1.68 -16.70
N PRO A 101 -4.36 1.05 -15.82
CA PRO A 101 -2.96 1.41 -15.66
C PRO A 101 -2.13 1.21 -16.93
N SER A 102 -2.39 0.12 -17.66
CA SER A 102 -1.71 -0.18 -18.92
C SER A 102 -2.69 -0.53 -20.05
N PRO A 103 -2.25 -0.46 -21.32
CA PRO A 103 -3.01 -0.97 -22.47
C PRO A 103 -3.41 -2.45 -22.31
N ALA A 104 -2.59 -3.25 -21.62
CA ALA A 104 -2.89 -4.65 -21.35
C ALA A 104 -4.12 -4.79 -20.45
N ASN A 105 -4.20 -4.02 -19.36
CA ASN A 105 -5.38 -4.00 -18.48
C ASN A 105 -6.62 -3.51 -19.23
N TYR A 106 -6.47 -2.51 -20.09
CA TYR A 106 -7.58 -2.02 -20.92
C TYR A 106 -8.11 -3.10 -21.85
N ALA A 107 -7.24 -3.80 -22.58
CA ALA A 107 -7.64 -4.90 -23.47
C ALA A 107 -8.33 -6.03 -22.70
N GLN A 108 -7.81 -6.41 -21.53
CA GLN A 108 -8.41 -7.46 -20.69
C GLN A 108 -9.80 -7.06 -20.16
N ARG A 109 -9.97 -5.81 -19.70
CA ARG A 109 -11.26 -5.31 -19.18
C ARG A 109 -12.29 -5.11 -20.28
N SER A 110 -11.89 -4.48 -21.39
CA SER A 110 -12.78 -4.19 -22.53
C SER A 110 -13.20 -5.47 -23.27
N GLY A 111 -12.29 -6.44 -23.41
CA GLY A 111 -12.58 -7.75 -24.02
C GLY A 111 -13.54 -8.65 -23.24
N ARG A 112 -14.08 -8.18 -22.11
CA ARG A 112 -15.19 -8.83 -21.39
C ARG A 112 -16.55 -8.52 -22.02
N ALA A 113 -16.66 -7.42 -22.74
CA ALA A 113 -17.87 -7.08 -23.47
C ALA A 113 -17.77 -7.50 -24.93
N GLY A 114 -18.90 -7.74 -25.57
CA GLY A 114 -18.98 -7.96 -27.02
C GLY A 114 -18.50 -9.33 -27.50
N ARG A 115 -18.51 -10.32 -26.60
CA ARG A 115 -18.33 -11.73 -26.97
C ARG A 115 -19.56 -12.21 -27.78
N SER A 116 -19.35 -13.22 -28.64
CA SER A 116 -20.38 -13.76 -29.55
C SER A 116 -20.91 -12.82 -30.64
N GLY A 117 -20.23 -11.70 -30.92
CA GLY A 117 -20.58 -10.78 -32.01
C GLY A 117 -21.70 -9.79 -31.69
N GLN A 118 -22.16 -9.72 -30.43
CA GLN A 118 -23.10 -8.70 -30.01
C GLN A 118 -22.43 -7.32 -29.87
N PRO A 119 -23.13 -6.22 -30.18
CA PRO A 119 -22.60 -4.89 -29.97
C PRO A 119 -22.40 -4.63 -28.47
N ALA A 120 -21.24 -4.07 -28.14
CA ALA A 120 -20.86 -3.73 -26.78
C ALA A 120 -20.44 -2.26 -26.67
N ILE A 121 -20.73 -1.68 -25.51
CA ILE A 121 -20.34 -0.33 -25.15
C ILE A 121 -19.26 -0.41 -24.07
N VAL A 122 -18.08 0.10 -24.39
CA VAL A 122 -16.98 0.24 -23.45
C VAL A 122 -16.79 1.73 -23.18
N THR A 123 -17.10 2.16 -21.97
CA THR A 123 -16.96 3.56 -21.55
C THR A 123 -15.84 3.67 -20.53
N THR A 124 -14.85 4.50 -20.81
CA THR A 124 -13.80 4.85 -19.85
C THR A 124 -13.97 6.30 -19.42
N TYR A 125 -14.25 6.51 -18.15
CA TYR A 125 -14.23 7.83 -17.55
C TYR A 125 -12.79 8.24 -17.23
N CYS A 126 -12.43 9.46 -17.62
CA CYS A 126 -11.10 10.03 -17.39
C CYS A 126 -11.24 11.18 -16.40
N SER A 127 -10.68 11.04 -15.19
CA SER A 127 -10.72 12.08 -14.17
C SER A 127 -9.87 13.28 -14.56
N ALA A 128 -10.41 14.49 -14.41
CA ALA A 128 -9.66 15.75 -14.59
C ALA A 128 -8.48 15.90 -13.60
N TYR A 129 -8.52 15.17 -12.49
CA TYR A 129 -7.53 15.26 -11.41
C TYR A 129 -6.45 14.17 -11.47
N SER A 130 -6.49 13.28 -12.47
CA SER A 130 -5.52 12.19 -12.66
C SER A 130 -4.67 12.50 -13.89
N GLY A 131 -3.36 12.72 -13.71
CA GLY A 131 -2.44 12.92 -14.82
C GLY A 131 -2.34 11.70 -15.74
N HIS A 132 -2.65 10.51 -15.22
CA HIS A 132 -2.79 9.29 -16.01
C HIS A 132 -3.98 9.32 -16.95
N ASP A 133 -5.13 9.64 -16.38
CA ASP A 133 -6.36 9.69 -17.14
C ASP A 133 -6.28 10.77 -18.22
N GLN A 134 -5.76 11.93 -17.88
CA GLN A 134 -5.59 13.04 -18.83
C GLN A 134 -4.57 12.72 -19.95
N TYR A 135 -3.46 12.06 -19.61
CA TYR A 135 -2.46 11.65 -20.60
C TYR A 135 -3.08 10.77 -21.70
N PHE A 136 -3.86 9.76 -21.30
CA PHE A 136 -4.50 8.83 -22.22
C PHE A 136 -5.80 9.34 -22.84
N PHE A 137 -6.51 10.27 -22.18
CA PHE A 137 -7.66 10.95 -22.78
C PHE A 137 -7.27 11.74 -24.04
N ARG A 138 -6.09 12.36 -24.02
CA ARG A 138 -5.52 13.08 -25.18
C ARG A 138 -4.86 12.15 -26.20
N ARG A 139 -4.45 10.95 -25.77
CA ARG A 139 -3.75 9.94 -26.58
C ARG A 139 -4.51 8.59 -26.58
N PRO A 140 -5.80 8.55 -26.96
CA PRO A 140 -6.63 7.37 -26.79
C PRO A 140 -6.09 6.15 -27.57
N ALA A 141 -5.48 6.37 -28.73
CA ALA A 141 -4.85 5.32 -29.52
C ALA A 141 -3.75 4.56 -28.76
N GLN A 142 -3.02 5.21 -27.85
CA GLN A 142 -1.98 4.56 -27.05
C GLN A 142 -2.56 3.63 -25.97
N MET A 143 -3.82 3.84 -25.55
CA MET A 143 -4.50 2.96 -24.60
C MET A 143 -5.30 1.87 -25.30
N VAL A 144 -6.05 2.23 -26.35
CA VAL A 144 -6.96 1.32 -27.06
C VAL A 144 -6.21 0.38 -28.01
N SER A 145 -5.23 0.90 -28.75
CA SER A 145 -4.39 0.15 -29.69
C SER A 145 -2.92 0.08 -29.23
N GLY A 146 -2.65 0.37 -27.96
CA GLY A 146 -1.32 0.37 -27.39
C GLY A 146 -0.63 -0.99 -27.47
N ARG A 147 0.70 -0.99 -27.62
CA ARG A 147 1.48 -2.22 -27.56
C ARG A 147 1.52 -2.73 -26.12
N VAL A 148 1.03 -3.94 -25.91
CA VAL A 148 1.21 -4.68 -24.66
C VAL A 148 2.68 -5.06 -24.52
N VAL A 149 3.36 -4.45 -23.56
CA VAL A 149 4.75 -4.80 -23.22
C VAL A 149 4.72 -6.09 -22.39
N PRO A 150 5.55 -7.11 -22.72
CA PRO A 150 5.64 -8.31 -21.89
C PRO A 150 6.09 -7.93 -20.46
N PRO A 151 5.46 -8.50 -19.42
CA PRO A 151 5.89 -8.27 -18.05
C PRO A 151 7.32 -8.80 -17.87
N ARG A 152 8.13 -8.06 -17.12
CA ARG A 152 9.47 -8.51 -16.73
C ARG A 152 9.38 -9.12 -15.33
N LEU A 153 10.17 -10.17 -15.11
CA LEU A 153 10.24 -10.88 -13.84
C LEU A 153 11.66 -10.76 -13.30
N GLU A 154 11.78 -10.23 -12.09
CA GLU A 154 13.06 -10.20 -11.37
C GLU A 154 13.22 -11.51 -10.58
N LEU A 155 14.06 -12.41 -11.09
CA LEU A 155 14.30 -13.71 -10.47
C LEU A 155 15.44 -13.67 -9.43
N GLY A 156 16.23 -12.59 -9.39
CA GLY A 156 17.35 -12.39 -8.48
C GLY A 156 16.97 -11.90 -7.07
N ASN A 157 15.69 -11.87 -6.72
CA ASN A 157 15.22 -11.47 -5.40
C ASN A 157 15.50 -12.56 -4.36
N GLU A 158 16.39 -12.28 -3.40
CA GLU A 158 16.86 -13.24 -2.40
C GLU A 158 15.73 -13.92 -1.63
N GLU A 159 14.76 -13.16 -1.10
CA GLU A 159 13.73 -13.76 -0.24
C GLU A 159 12.72 -14.58 -1.06
N LEU A 160 12.53 -14.25 -2.35
CA LEU A 160 11.74 -15.09 -3.27
C LEU A 160 12.43 -16.44 -3.48
N VAL A 161 13.72 -16.41 -3.80
CA VAL A 161 14.53 -17.61 -3.98
C VAL A 161 14.55 -18.44 -2.70
N ARG A 162 14.72 -17.80 -1.54
CA ARG A 162 14.67 -18.45 -0.22
C ARG A 162 13.35 -19.18 0.04
N ALA A 163 12.21 -18.54 -0.26
CA ALA A 163 10.89 -19.17 -0.09
C ALA A 163 10.71 -20.41 -1.00
N HIS A 164 11.21 -20.36 -2.23
CA HIS A 164 11.21 -21.54 -3.12
C HIS A 164 12.13 -22.66 -2.61
N VAL A 165 13.30 -22.33 -2.06
CA VAL A 165 14.19 -23.32 -1.42
C VAL A 165 13.50 -23.96 -0.20
N HIS A 166 12.81 -23.17 0.64
CA HIS A 166 12.01 -23.71 1.75
C HIS A 166 10.89 -24.64 1.26
N ALA A 167 10.24 -24.33 0.14
CA ALA A 167 9.23 -25.21 -0.44
C ALA A 167 9.81 -26.56 -0.90
N ILE A 168 11.00 -26.57 -1.53
CA ILE A 168 11.73 -27.81 -1.87
C ILE A 168 12.08 -28.59 -0.61
N TRP A 169 12.61 -27.90 0.41
CA TRP A 169 12.92 -28.52 1.70
C TRP A 169 11.67 -29.16 2.34
N LEU A 170 10.56 -28.42 2.41
CA LEU A 170 9.31 -28.91 2.99
C LEU A 170 8.78 -30.13 2.24
N ALA A 171 8.85 -30.13 0.91
CA ALA A 171 8.46 -31.28 0.10
C ALA A 171 9.27 -32.55 0.43
N LYS A 172 10.55 -32.41 0.78
CA LYS A 172 11.41 -33.54 1.19
C LYS A 172 11.14 -34.06 2.60
N THR A 173 10.49 -33.26 3.46
CA THR A 173 10.03 -33.75 4.78
C THR A 173 8.89 -34.75 4.65
N GLY A 174 8.08 -34.65 3.58
CA GLY A 174 6.85 -35.45 3.40
C GLY A 174 5.73 -35.10 4.39
N GLN A 175 5.89 -34.06 5.20
CA GLN A 175 4.91 -33.66 6.21
C GLN A 175 3.73 -32.96 5.55
N SER A 176 2.52 -33.47 5.79
CA SER A 176 1.28 -32.71 5.49
C SER A 176 1.05 -31.69 6.58
N LEU A 177 0.81 -30.43 6.19
CA LEU A 177 0.45 -29.35 7.11
C LEU A 177 -1.04 -29.35 7.52
N GLN A 178 -1.86 -30.25 6.95
CA GLN A 178 -3.28 -30.41 7.25
C GLN A 178 -4.08 -29.10 7.14
N ASP A 179 -5.22 -28.98 7.86
CA ASP A 179 -6.17 -27.88 7.73
C ASP A 179 -6.08 -26.81 8.82
N SER A 180 -5.38 -27.10 9.92
CA SER A 180 -5.27 -26.19 11.07
C SER A 180 -3.85 -26.11 11.64
N ILE A 181 -3.46 -24.90 12.06
CA ILE A 181 -2.17 -24.65 12.73
C ILE A 181 -2.06 -25.41 14.05
N THR A 182 -3.17 -25.73 14.73
CA THR A 182 -3.14 -26.54 15.97
C THR A 182 -2.80 -28.01 15.72
N GLU A 183 -2.80 -28.45 14.46
CA GLU A 183 -2.31 -29.78 14.10
C GLU A 183 -0.79 -29.81 13.96
N ILE A 184 -0.18 -28.63 13.77
CA ILE A 184 1.27 -28.42 13.67
C ILE A 184 1.87 -28.02 15.01
N LEU A 185 1.15 -27.18 15.78
CA LEU A 185 1.56 -26.66 17.07
C LEU A 185 0.77 -27.28 18.22
N ASP A 186 1.47 -27.61 19.31
CA ASP A 186 0.83 -28.07 20.54
C ASP A 186 0.37 -26.89 21.41
N VAL A 187 -0.90 -26.52 21.28
CA VAL A 187 -1.52 -25.45 22.07
C VAL A 187 -1.72 -25.79 23.55
N THR A 188 -1.51 -27.05 23.95
CA THR A 188 -1.65 -27.49 25.35
C THR A 188 -0.39 -27.21 26.16
N GLN A 189 0.75 -27.05 25.51
CA GLN A 189 2.03 -26.78 26.14
C GLN A 189 2.35 -25.28 26.21
N PRO A 190 3.07 -24.81 27.24
CA PRO A 190 3.54 -23.43 27.31
C PRO A 190 4.40 -23.07 26.11
N GLY A 191 4.16 -21.88 25.52
CA GLY A 191 4.92 -21.40 24.36
C GLY A 191 4.43 -21.89 23.00
N TYR A 192 3.55 -22.90 22.98
CA TYR A 192 2.97 -23.52 21.78
C TYR A 192 4.05 -24.05 20.82
N PRO A 193 4.88 -25.00 21.25
CA PRO A 193 5.94 -25.58 20.42
C PRO A 193 5.34 -26.38 19.26
N LEU A 194 6.18 -26.70 18.27
CA LEU A 194 5.84 -27.73 17.28
C LEU A 194 5.51 -29.05 17.98
N ARG A 195 4.54 -29.79 17.46
CA ARG A 195 4.25 -31.15 17.94
C ARG A 195 5.44 -32.06 17.66
N ASP A 196 5.64 -33.05 18.53
CA ASP A 196 6.83 -33.92 18.50
C ASP A 196 7.01 -34.67 17.17
N ASP A 197 5.91 -35.09 16.55
CA ASP A 197 5.90 -35.74 15.24
C ASP A 197 6.40 -34.78 14.15
N VAL A 198 5.84 -33.57 14.09
CA VAL A 198 6.29 -32.54 13.14
C VAL A 198 7.76 -32.17 13.38
N ALA A 199 8.14 -31.90 14.63
CA ALA A 199 9.49 -31.54 15.02
C ALA A 199 10.53 -32.62 14.68
N HIS A 200 10.11 -33.90 14.66
CA HIS A 200 10.94 -35.01 14.22
C HIS A 200 11.10 -35.04 12.69
N PHE A 201 10.00 -34.99 11.93
CA PHE A 201 10.03 -35.13 10.46
C PHE A 201 10.67 -33.95 9.72
N ILE A 202 10.68 -32.74 10.30
CA ILE A 202 11.38 -31.60 9.71
C ILE A 202 12.91 -31.70 9.81
N ARG A 203 13.44 -32.58 10.68
CA ARG A 203 14.89 -32.79 10.82
C ARG A 203 15.37 -33.81 9.80
N LEU A 204 15.68 -33.31 8.60
CA LEU A 204 16.21 -34.14 7.52
C LEU A 204 17.59 -34.72 7.86
N SER A 205 17.81 -35.97 7.46
CA SER A 205 19.15 -36.59 7.43
C SER A 205 20.07 -35.89 6.43
N ASP A 206 21.38 -36.04 6.58
CA ASP A 206 22.35 -35.39 5.68
C ASP A 206 22.21 -35.86 4.22
N VAL A 207 21.81 -37.11 3.99
CA VAL A 207 21.48 -37.62 2.65
C VAL A 207 20.30 -36.84 2.04
N ARG A 208 19.22 -36.63 2.81
CA ARG A 208 18.05 -35.86 2.36
C ARG A 208 18.38 -34.38 2.14
N LYS A 209 19.23 -33.78 2.98
CA LYS A 209 19.71 -32.41 2.77
C LYS A 209 20.51 -32.29 1.47
N GLN A 210 21.33 -33.28 1.15
CA GLN A 210 22.07 -33.31 -0.10
C GLN A 210 21.12 -33.44 -1.32
N GLU A 211 20.08 -34.27 -1.23
CA GLU A 211 19.02 -34.33 -2.25
C GLU A 211 18.31 -32.96 -2.41
N CYS A 212 18.00 -32.26 -1.32
CA CYS A 212 17.44 -30.90 -1.36
C CYS A 212 18.38 -29.93 -2.09
N LEU A 213 19.68 -29.98 -1.79
CA LEU A 213 20.69 -29.12 -2.39
C LEU A 213 20.77 -29.34 -3.91
N GLU A 214 20.80 -30.60 -4.35
CA GLU A 214 20.86 -30.95 -5.77
C GLU A 214 19.61 -30.51 -6.53
N GLU A 215 18.43 -30.69 -5.94
CA GLU A 215 17.17 -30.25 -6.53
C GLU A 215 17.09 -28.72 -6.58
N ALA A 216 17.44 -28.03 -5.50
CA ALA A 216 17.48 -26.57 -5.46
C ALA A 216 18.47 -26.02 -6.50
N ARG A 217 19.68 -26.58 -6.64
CA ARG A 217 20.62 -26.18 -7.70
C ARG A 217 20.02 -26.32 -9.09
N ARG A 218 19.34 -27.45 -9.36
CA ARG A 218 18.72 -27.69 -10.67
C ARG A 218 17.65 -26.66 -10.99
N VAL A 219 16.81 -26.31 -10.02
CA VAL A 219 15.76 -25.30 -10.18
C VAL A 219 16.36 -23.90 -10.36
N LEU A 220 17.35 -23.53 -9.54
CA LEU A 220 17.96 -22.20 -9.57
C LEU A 220 18.87 -21.98 -10.78
N ALA A 221 19.39 -23.04 -11.41
CA ALA A 221 20.15 -22.93 -12.65
C ALA A 221 19.35 -22.29 -13.80
N ALA A 222 18.02 -22.39 -13.79
CA ALA A 222 17.16 -21.76 -14.79
C ALA A 222 16.98 -20.25 -14.59
N ALA A 223 17.29 -19.72 -13.41
CA ALA A 223 17.08 -18.32 -13.04
C ALA A 223 18.33 -17.44 -13.19
N ASP A 224 19.48 -18.03 -13.53
CA ASP A 224 20.79 -17.37 -13.66
C ASP A 224 21.10 -16.36 -12.54
N LEU A 225 21.41 -16.84 -11.34
CA LEU A 225 21.66 -15.99 -10.16
C LEU A 225 23.10 -15.48 -10.03
N SER A 226 23.99 -15.69 -11.02
CA SER A 226 25.42 -15.37 -10.86
C SER A 226 25.70 -13.87 -10.69
N HIS A 227 24.77 -13.01 -11.11
CA HIS A 227 24.90 -11.55 -11.09
C HIS A 227 24.38 -10.91 -9.79
N THR A 228 23.82 -11.69 -8.85
CA THR A 228 23.08 -11.12 -7.71
C THR A 228 23.95 -10.72 -6.52
N GLY A 229 25.22 -11.14 -6.47
CA GLY A 229 26.20 -10.79 -5.43
C GLY A 229 25.97 -11.45 -4.06
N TRP A 230 24.72 -11.76 -3.70
CA TRP A 230 24.35 -12.46 -2.46
C TRP A 230 24.32 -13.98 -2.62
N TYR A 231 24.05 -14.49 -3.83
CA TYR A 231 23.90 -15.92 -4.06
C TYR A 231 25.27 -16.62 -4.04
N SER A 232 25.37 -17.67 -3.24
CA SER A 232 26.52 -18.57 -3.18
C SER A 232 26.09 -19.98 -2.80
N GLU A 233 26.92 -20.96 -3.11
CA GLU A 233 26.72 -22.35 -2.65
C GLU A 233 26.61 -22.45 -1.12
N GLU A 234 27.37 -21.60 -0.41
CA GLU A 234 27.32 -21.53 1.05
C GLU A 234 26.03 -20.88 1.56
N TRP A 235 25.48 -19.90 0.83
CA TRP A 235 24.15 -19.37 1.14
C TRP A 235 23.08 -20.46 1.02
N LEU A 236 23.10 -21.24 -0.08
CA LEU A 236 22.10 -22.29 -0.32
C LEU A 236 22.15 -23.38 0.75
N ARG A 237 23.36 -23.81 1.15
CA ARG A 237 23.57 -24.75 2.25
C ARG A 237 22.99 -24.21 3.56
N ARG A 238 23.35 -22.97 3.94
CA ARG A 238 22.84 -22.33 5.16
C ARG A 238 21.32 -22.23 5.18
N VAL A 239 20.68 -21.90 4.06
CA VAL A 239 19.20 -21.82 3.98
C VAL A 239 18.55 -23.17 4.29
N ILE A 240 19.07 -24.27 3.72
CA ILE A 240 18.53 -25.62 3.96
C ILE A 240 18.80 -26.10 5.38
N GLU A 241 19.96 -25.77 5.94
CA GLU A 241 20.31 -26.11 7.33
C GLU A 241 19.48 -25.35 8.37
N ASP A 242 19.21 -24.06 8.12
CA ASP A 242 18.38 -23.22 8.99
C ASP A 242 16.88 -23.40 8.76
N ALA A 243 16.46 -24.10 7.69
CA ALA A 243 15.05 -24.28 7.33
C ALA A 243 14.16 -24.81 8.48
N PRO A 244 14.56 -25.79 9.32
CA PRO A 244 13.75 -26.22 10.46
C PRO A 244 13.50 -25.11 11.48
N ARG A 245 14.51 -24.26 11.74
CA ARG A 245 14.39 -23.11 12.65
C ARG A 245 13.56 -21.98 12.03
N ALA A 246 13.71 -21.76 10.72
CA ALA A 246 12.91 -20.79 10.00
C ALA A 246 11.43 -21.20 9.95
N PHE A 247 11.15 -22.50 9.76
CA PHE A 247 9.80 -23.07 9.80
C PHE A 247 9.14 -22.87 11.16
N ASP A 248 9.85 -23.17 12.25
CA ASP A 248 9.34 -22.94 13.61
C ASP A 248 9.03 -21.46 13.87
N ARG A 249 9.95 -20.55 13.49
CA ARG A 249 9.78 -19.10 13.67
C ARG A 249 8.68 -18.50 12.79
N ALA A 250 8.36 -19.13 11.66
CA ALA A 250 7.25 -18.67 10.81
C ALA A 250 5.90 -18.65 11.53
N PHE A 251 5.75 -19.40 12.63
CA PHE A 251 4.55 -19.40 13.46
C PHE A 251 4.60 -18.43 14.65
N ASP A 252 5.69 -17.69 14.87
CA ASP A 252 5.82 -16.81 16.05
C ASP A 252 4.68 -15.80 16.12
N ARG A 253 4.31 -15.19 15.00
CA ARG A 253 3.19 -14.25 14.97
C ARG A 253 1.85 -14.89 15.28
N TRP A 254 1.60 -16.11 14.77
CA TRP A 254 0.40 -16.85 15.15
C TRP A 254 0.39 -17.16 16.65
N ARG A 255 1.53 -17.58 17.21
CA ARG A 255 1.66 -17.83 18.65
C ARG A 255 1.36 -16.56 19.44
N GLU A 256 1.84 -15.41 18.98
CA GLU A 256 1.57 -14.13 19.63
C GLU A 256 0.08 -13.77 19.60
N LEU A 257 -0.60 -13.91 18.46
CA LEU A 257 -2.04 -13.69 18.31
C LEU A 257 -2.86 -14.65 19.18
N TYR A 258 -2.50 -15.93 19.17
CA TYR A 258 -3.18 -16.94 19.96
C TYR A 258 -2.96 -16.72 21.47
N ARG A 259 -1.73 -16.38 21.91
CA ARG A 259 -1.45 -15.99 23.31
C ARG A 259 -2.30 -14.79 23.71
N ALA A 260 -2.44 -13.79 22.84
CA ALA A 260 -3.22 -12.59 23.11
C ALA A 260 -4.71 -12.91 23.29
N ALA A 261 -5.28 -13.68 22.36
CA ALA A 261 -6.67 -14.13 22.42
C ALA A 261 -6.93 -15.03 23.63
N ASP A 262 -6.00 -15.93 23.96
CA ASP A 262 -6.12 -16.82 25.12
C ASP A 262 -6.08 -16.05 26.45
N ARG A 263 -5.16 -15.08 26.60
CA ARG A 263 -5.14 -14.19 27.77
C ARG A 263 -6.43 -13.39 27.88
N GLN A 264 -6.90 -12.80 26.77
CA GLN A 264 -8.16 -12.04 26.75
C GLN A 264 -9.34 -12.91 27.20
N LEU A 265 -9.38 -14.17 26.76
CA LEU A 265 -10.41 -15.14 27.16
C LEU A 265 -10.32 -15.48 28.65
N GLN A 266 -9.12 -15.79 29.16
CA GLN A 266 -8.91 -16.11 30.57
C GLN A 266 -9.26 -14.94 31.49
N ASP A 267 -8.85 -13.72 31.15
CA ASP A 267 -9.14 -12.52 31.92
C ASP A 267 -10.64 -12.21 31.94
N ALA A 268 -11.32 -12.35 30.80
CA ALA A 268 -12.76 -12.19 30.70
C ALA A 268 -13.51 -13.19 31.59
N ARG A 269 -13.14 -14.48 31.55
CA ARG A 269 -13.73 -15.53 32.38
C ARG A 269 -13.50 -15.27 33.87
N ARG A 270 -12.29 -14.88 34.27
CA ARG A 270 -11.98 -14.51 35.66
C ARG A 270 -12.87 -13.35 36.15
N MET A 271 -13.12 -12.34 35.31
CA MET A 271 -14.02 -11.23 35.65
C MET A 271 -15.48 -11.67 35.76
N ILE A 272 -15.95 -12.55 34.86
CA ILE A 272 -17.30 -13.13 34.92
C ILE A 272 -17.48 -13.91 36.22
N ASP A 273 -16.53 -14.78 36.55
CA ASP A 273 -16.54 -15.57 37.79
C ASP A 273 -16.49 -14.67 39.04
N ALA A 274 -15.68 -13.60 39.01
CA ALA A 274 -15.64 -12.62 40.09
C ALA A 274 -16.97 -11.86 40.25
N SER A 275 -17.71 -11.64 39.16
CA SER A 275 -19.06 -11.04 39.20
C SER A 275 -20.07 -11.92 39.93
N HIS A 276 -19.98 -13.25 39.77
CA HIS A 276 -20.82 -14.20 40.50
C HIS A 276 -20.54 -14.18 42.01
N ARG A 277 -19.35 -13.73 42.43
CA ARG A 277 -18.96 -13.55 43.84
C ARG A 277 -19.30 -12.15 44.40
N GLY A 278 -20.05 -11.33 43.66
CA GLY A 278 -20.54 -10.01 44.10
C GLY A 278 -19.49 -8.88 44.09
N ARG A 279 -18.33 -9.07 43.46
CA ARG A 279 -17.20 -8.11 43.51
C ARG A 279 -17.12 -7.16 42.31
N VAL A 280 -18.05 -7.23 41.36
CA VAL A 280 -17.95 -6.57 40.05
C VAL A 280 -19.31 -6.01 39.63
N SER A 281 -19.32 -4.85 38.97
CA SER A 281 -20.57 -4.21 38.53
C SER A 281 -21.28 -5.00 37.41
N ARG A 282 -22.59 -4.80 37.23
CA ARG A 282 -23.33 -5.39 36.08
C ARG A 282 -22.78 -4.93 34.72
N GLN A 283 -22.24 -3.72 34.65
CA GLN A 283 -21.67 -3.17 33.42
C GLN A 283 -20.35 -3.86 33.06
N ASP A 284 -19.49 -4.09 34.05
CA ASP A 284 -18.22 -4.78 33.88
C ASP A 284 -18.44 -6.26 33.52
N ARG A 285 -19.46 -6.91 34.09
CA ARG A 285 -19.88 -8.25 33.67
C ARG A 285 -20.23 -8.29 32.19
N ARG A 286 -21.10 -7.40 31.70
CA ARG A 286 -21.48 -7.34 30.28
C ARG A 286 -20.27 -7.09 29.37
N ARG A 287 -19.33 -6.25 29.80
CA ARG A 287 -18.06 -6.02 29.09
C ARG A 287 -17.21 -7.29 29.03
N ALA A 288 -17.10 -8.02 30.13
CA ALA A 288 -16.37 -9.28 30.19
C ALA A 288 -17.03 -10.36 29.29
N GLU A 289 -18.36 -10.51 29.31
CA GLU A 289 -19.09 -11.42 28.41
C GLU A 289 -18.86 -11.08 26.93
N ASN A 290 -18.79 -9.79 26.57
CA ASN A 290 -18.45 -9.38 25.20
C ASN A 290 -17.00 -9.73 24.84
N ARG A 291 -16.04 -9.48 25.74
CA ARG A 291 -14.62 -9.83 25.54
C ARG A 291 -14.41 -11.34 25.41
N GLU A 292 -15.16 -12.15 26.16
CA GLU A 292 -15.14 -13.60 26.08
C GLU A 292 -15.60 -14.08 24.69
N ARG A 293 -16.75 -13.57 24.22
CA ARG A 293 -17.28 -13.89 22.88
C ARG A 293 -16.34 -13.44 21.76
N GLU A 294 -15.68 -12.31 21.91
CA GLU A 294 -14.71 -11.81 20.94
C GLU A 294 -13.44 -12.67 20.92
N ALA A 295 -12.87 -12.98 22.08
CA ALA A 295 -11.67 -13.80 22.19
C ALA A 295 -11.90 -15.22 21.66
N THR A 296 -13.06 -15.80 21.95
CA THR A 296 -13.47 -17.11 21.40
C THR A 296 -13.48 -17.06 19.87
N ARG A 297 -14.15 -16.06 19.27
CA ARG A 297 -14.17 -15.88 17.81
C ARG A 297 -12.78 -15.70 17.20
N GLN A 298 -11.89 -14.95 17.86
CA GLN A 298 -10.51 -14.81 17.40
C GLN A 298 -9.78 -16.15 17.40
N LYS A 299 -9.91 -16.95 18.46
CA LYS A 299 -9.33 -18.30 18.51
C LYS A 299 -9.92 -19.22 17.44
N ASP A 300 -11.23 -19.17 17.21
CA ASP A 300 -11.89 -19.97 16.18
C ASP A 300 -11.30 -19.65 14.79
N ILE A 301 -11.10 -18.36 14.47
CA ILE A 301 -10.47 -17.93 13.22
C ILE A 301 -9.01 -18.39 13.12
N LEU A 302 -8.24 -18.21 14.19
CA LEU A 302 -6.81 -18.61 14.26
C LEU A 302 -6.62 -20.12 14.12
N CYS A 303 -7.56 -20.91 14.62
CA CYS A 303 -7.55 -22.37 14.55
C CYS A 303 -8.26 -22.91 13.30
N ASN A 304 -8.68 -22.03 12.39
CA ASN A 304 -9.46 -22.38 11.20
C ASN A 304 -10.75 -23.17 11.51
N GLN A 305 -11.34 -22.97 12.70
CA GLN A 305 -12.59 -23.58 13.11
C GLN A 305 -13.76 -22.71 12.61
N GLY A 306 -14.22 -22.96 11.38
CA GLY A 306 -15.25 -22.14 10.74
C GLY A 306 -15.36 -22.34 9.23
N GLN A 307 -15.54 -21.26 8.46
CA GLN A 307 -15.49 -21.32 6.98
C GLN A 307 -14.05 -21.62 6.52
N ALA A 308 -13.72 -22.91 6.45
CA ALA A 308 -12.38 -23.44 6.23
C ALA A 308 -11.74 -23.05 4.88
N ASP A 309 -12.53 -22.78 3.85
CA ASP A 309 -12.02 -22.60 2.48
C ASP A 309 -11.27 -21.26 2.25
N GLU A 310 -11.37 -20.30 3.18
CA GLU A 310 -10.91 -18.92 2.93
C GLU A 310 -10.07 -18.28 4.04
N SER A 311 -9.79 -18.98 5.13
CA SER A 311 -9.01 -18.39 6.22
C SER A 311 -7.57 -18.12 5.79
N ASP A 312 -7.08 -16.92 6.06
CA ASP A 312 -5.65 -16.58 5.98
C ASP A 312 -4.78 -17.45 6.93
N PHE A 313 -5.42 -18.16 7.87
CA PHE A 313 -4.78 -19.07 8.82
C PHE A 313 -4.77 -20.54 8.36
N TYR A 314 -5.21 -20.83 7.14
CA TYR A 314 -4.92 -22.13 6.51
C TYR A 314 -3.39 -22.31 6.41
N PRO A 315 -2.79 -23.41 6.91
CA PRO A 315 -1.33 -23.49 7.13
C PRO A 315 -0.45 -23.09 5.95
N TYR A 316 -0.74 -23.56 4.73
CA TYR A 316 0.05 -23.20 3.55
C TYR A 316 -0.09 -21.72 3.17
N ARG A 317 -1.30 -21.17 3.28
CA ARG A 317 -1.56 -19.74 2.99
C ARG A 317 -0.93 -18.85 4.06
N TYR A 318 -1.00 -19.28 5.32
CA TYR A 318 -0.36 -18.60 6.44
C TYR A 318 1.16 -18.52 6.23
N LEU A 319 1.82 -19.66 5.99
CA LEU A 319 3.27 -19.71 5.73
C LEU A 319 3.67 -18.89 4.50
N ALA A 320 2.82 -18.82 3.48
CA ALA A 320 3.05 -17.94 2.34
C ALA A 320 2.98 -16.45 2.73
N SER A 321 1.98 -16.06 3.53
CA SER A 321 1.83 -14.68 4.01
C SER A 321 2.92 -14.23 4.99
N GLU A 322 3.53 -15.18 5.70
CA GLU A 322 4.68 -14.93 6.58
C GLU A 322 6.02 -15.04 5.84
N GLY A 323 6.00 -15.28 4.52
CA GLY A 323 7.20 -15.30 3.66
C GLY A 323 8.04 -16.58 3.74
N PHE A 324 7.55 -17.63 4.42
CA PHE A 324 8.23 -18.92 4.49
C PHE A 324 8.04 -19.73 3.20
N LEU A 325 6.83 -19.72 2.63
CA LEU A 325 6.49 -20.35 1.35
C LEU A 325 6.23 -19.30 0.26
N PRO A 326 6.34 -19.67 -1.03
CA PRO A 326 5.93 -18.79 -2.11
C PRO A 326 4.40 -18.59 -2.08
N GLY A 327 3.97 -17.32 -2.11
CA GLY A 327 2.56 -16.93 -2.16
C GLY A 327 2.16 -16.32 -3.50
N TYR A 328 0.88 -16.43 -3.85
CA TYR A 328 0.32 -15.85 -5.09
C TYR A 328 0.24 -14.33 -5.03
N ASN A 329 -0.10 -13.81 -3.84
CA ASN A 329 0.23 -12.47 -3.45
C ASN A 329 1.59 -12.59 -2.76
N PHE A 330 2.60 -11.86 -3.21
CA PHE A 330 3.90 -11.77 -2.57
C PHE A 330 3.98 -10.92 -1.25
N PRO A 331 2.91 -10.59 -0.48
CA PRO A 331 3.07 -9.81 0.74
C PRO A 331 3.89 -10.56 1.76
N ARG A 332 5.06 -9.99 2.01
CA ARG A 332 5.93 -10.39 3.10
C ARG A 332 5.42 -9.69 4.34
N LEU A 333 4.64 -10.41 5.15
CA LEU A 333 4.23 -9.99 6.50
C LEU A 333 3.29 -8.76 6.54
N PRO A 334 2.05 -8.86 6.04
CA PRO A 334 1.07 -7.77 6.09
C PRO A 334 0.73 -7.38 7.54
N LEU A 335 0.24 -6.17 7.77
CA LEU A 335 -0.45 -5.83 9.02
C LEU A 335 -1.92 -6.26 8.93
N ARG A 336 -2.49 -6.71 10.04
CA ARG A 336 -3.85 -7.21 10.12
C ARG A 336 -4.71 -6.31 11.00
N ALA A 337 -5.94 -6.11 10.59
CA ALA A 337 -6.96 -5.33 11.26
C ALA A 337 -8.14 -6.22 11.61
N TYR A 338 -8.40 -6.44 12.89
CA TYR A 338 -9.57 -7.19 13.33
C TYR A 338 -10.81 -6.29 13.32
N VAL A 339 -11.82 -6.69 12.53
CA VAL A 339 -13.12 -6.01 12.43
C VAL A 339 -14.26 -6.94 12.86
N ARG A 340 -15.30 -6.37 13.45
CA ARG A 340 -16.53 -7.08 13.81
C ARG A 340 -17.67 -6.71 12.87
N VAL A 341 -18.12 -7.65 12.05
CA VAL A 341 -19.23 -7.48 11.09
C VAL A 341 -20.44 -8.30 11.57
N GLY A 342 -21.42 -7.61 12.17
CA GLY A 342 -22.54 -8.27 12.83
C GLY A 342 -22.08 -9.21 13.94
N ASP A 343 -22.37 -10.51 13.79
CA ASP A 343 -21.96 -11.59 14.70
C ASP A 343 -20.64 -12.28 14.30
N ARG A 344 -20.02 -11.88 13.18
CA ARG A 344 -18.76 -12.46 12.68
C ARG A 344 -17.58 -11.53 12.94
N GLY A 345 -16.41 -12.10 13.16
CA GLY A 345 -15.13 -11.40 13.20
C GLY A 345 -14.33 -11.72 11.94
N GLU A 346 -13.67 -10.73 11.36
CA GLU A 346 -12.84 -10.90 10.15
C GLU A 346 -11.53 -10.13 10.32
N PHE A 347 -10.45 -10.65 9.72
CA PHE A 347 -9.16 -9.94 9.65
C PHE A 347 -8.98 -9.35 8.27
N ILE A 348 -8.70 -8.06 8.22
CA ILE A 348 -8.38 -7.34 6.99
C ILE A 348 -6.86 -7.17 6.92
N THR A 349 -6.25 -7.64 5.85
CA THR A 349 -4.79 -7.55 5.64
C THR A 349 -4.42 -6.35 4.76
N ARG A 350 -3.29 -5.70 5.08
CA ARG A 350 -2.72 -4.61 4.29
C ARG A 350 -1.19 -4.69 4.24
N PRO A 351 -0.55 -4.32 3.11
CA PRO A 351 0.89 -4.10 3.06
C PRO A 351 1.33 -3.07 4.11
N ARG A 352 2.49 -3.27 4.72
CA ARG A 352 2.96 -2.50 5.90
C ARG A 352 2.97 -0.99 5.68
N PHE A 353 3.50 -0.53 4.55
CA PHE A 353 3.59 0.91 4.26
C PHE A 353 2.24 1.59 4.07
N LEU A 354 1.26 0.88 3.51
CA LEU A 354 -0.11 1.37 3.40
C LEU A 354 -0.80 1.34 4.76
N ALA A 355 -0.62 0.24 5.50
CA ALA A 355 -1.16 0.05 6.83
C ALA A 355 -0.71 1.11 7.83
N LEU A 356 0.52 1.65 7.72
CA LEU A 356 0.98 2.76 8.57
C LEU A 356 0.02 3.96 8.56
N THR A 357 -0.66 4.19 7.43
CA THR A 357 -1.66 5.25 7.28
C THR A 357 -3.08 4.73 7.44
N GLU A 358 -3.48 3.66 6.75
CA GLU A 358 -4.85 3.13 6.82
C GLU A 358 -5.20 2.59 8.21
N PHE A 359 -4.25 1.92 8.87
CA PHE A 359 -4.39 1.41 10.24
C PHE A 359 -3.76 2.35 11.26
N GLY A 360 -3.46 3.60 10.87
CA GLY A 360 -2.92 4.61 11.76
C GLY A 360 -3.83 4.87 12.97
N PRO A 361 -3.28 5.35 14.10
CA PRO A 361 -4.05 5.59 15.31
C PRO A 361 -5.29 6.44 15.04
N ARG A 362 -6.48 5.95 15.45
CA ARG A 362 -7.78 6.62 15.31
C ARG A 362 -8.24 6.92 13.87
N ASN A 363 -7.58 6.37 12.83
CA ASN A 363 -8.08 6.49 11.45
C ASN A 363 -9.41 5.72 11.26
N ILE A 364 -10.11 6.04 10.16
CA ILE A 364 -11.37 5.40 9.75
C ILE A 364 -11.11 4.45 8.58
N LEU A 365 -11.51 3.19 8.75
CA LEU A 365 -11.57 2.17 7.73
C LEU A 365 -13.02 1.93 7.29
N TYR A 366 -13.23 1.76 6.00
CA TYR A 366 -14.54 1.47 5.40
C TYR A 366 -14.59 0.00 4.98
N TYR A 367 -15.57 -0.76 5.46
CA TYR A 367 -15.71 -2.19 5.17
C TYR A 367 -17.18 -2.64 5.22
N GLU A 368 -17.63 -3.41 4.21
CA GLU A 368 -18.98 -3.98 4.11
C GLU A 368 -20.13 -2.99 4.46
N GLY A 369 -20.05 -1.76 3.94
CA GLY A 369 -21.08 -0.73 4.14
C GLY A 369 -21.03 0.02 5.49
N GLN A 370 -20.00 -0.24 6.31
CA GLN A 370 -19.84 0.31 7.66
C GLN A 370 -18.49 1.01 7.81
N LYS A 371 -18.43 2.01 8.70
CA LYS A 371 -17.18 2.64 9.16
C LYS A 371 -16.68 1.99 10.44
N TYR A 372 -15.37 1.83 10.50
CA TYR A 372 -14.64 1.26 11.61
C TYR A 372 -13.52 2.19 12.00
N ARG A 373 -13.37 2.49 13.30
CA ARG A 373 -12.27 3.32 13.80
C ARG A 373 -11.19 2.45 14.40
N VAL A 374 -9.94 2.74 14.09
CA VAL A 374 -8.79 2.08 14.72
C VAL A 374 -8.66 2.55 16.16
N THR A 375 -8.98 1.70 17.12
CA THR A 375 -9.01 2.09 18.55
C THR A 375 -7.84 1.56 19.34
N ARG A 376 -7.36 0.36 19.01
CA ARG A 376 -6.38 -0.37 19.81
C ARG A 376 -5.32 -1.06 18.96
N THR A 377 -4.08 -1.07 19.43
CA THR A 377 -3.03 -1.97 18.97
C THR A 377 -3.09 -3.27 19.77
N GLN A 378 -3.00 -4.42 19.10
CA GLN A 378 -3.04 -5.71 19.78
C GLN A 378 -1.69 -6.01 20.45
N LYS A 379 -1.77 -6.57 21.65
CA LYS A 379 -0.60 -7.03 22.42
C LYS A 379 -0.17 -8.40 21.90
N THR A 380 0.82 -8.45 21.03
CA THR A 380 1.37 -9.70 20.52
C THR A 380 2.38 -10.29 21.49
N GLY A 381 1.97 -11.34 22.23
CA GLY A 381 2.86 -12.28 22.93
C GLY A 381 3.71 -11.79 24.11
N GLY A 382 4.01 -10.50 24.23
CA GLY A 382 4.82 -9.85 25.27
C GLY A 382 4.21 -8.54 25.79
N ASP A 383 4.96 -7.78 26.58
CA ASP A 383 4.57 -6.41 26.95
C ASP A 383 4.72 -5.49 25.72
N LEU A 384 3.86 -4.47 25.60
CA LEU A 384 4.00 -3.47 24.52
C LEU A 384 5.37 -2.77 24.58
N GLN A 385 6.01 -2.80 25.75
CA GLN A 385 7.36 -2.30 25.96
C GLN A 385 8.41 -2.94 25.04
N GLU A 386 8.28 -4.23 24.72
CA GLU A 386 9.24 -4.98 23.88
C GLU A 386 9.18 -4.56 22.40
N ARG A 387 8.13 -3.85 21.99
CA ARG A 387 7.96 -3.34 20.62
C ARG A 387 8.57 -1.97 20.41
N PHE A 388 9.12 -1.36 21.47
CA PHE A 388 9.84 -0.11 21.34
C PHE A 388 11.23 -0.35 20.79
N VAL A 389 11.51 0.32 19.67
CA VAL A 389 12.80 0.26 19.01
C VAL A 389 13.56 1.53 19.39
N ARG A 390 14.70 1.35 20.04
CA ARG A 390 15.69 2.42 20.18
C ARG A 390 16.37 2.64 18.84
N ALA A 391 16.26 3.85 18.29
CA ALA A 391 16.88 4.18 17.02
C ALA A 391 17.37 5.62 16.95
N LYS A 392 18.35 5.84 16.07
CA LYS A 392 18.91 7.14 15.71
C LYS A 392 18.73 7.38 14.21
N LEU A 393 18.10 8.50 13.87
CA LEU A 393 17.85 8.97 12.51
C LEU A 393 18.94 9.96 12.11
N CYS A 394 19.49 9.85 10.91
CA CYS A 394 20.34 10.89 10.34
C CYS A 394 19.51 11.79 9.43
N TYR A 395 19.32 13.06 9.79
CA TYR A 395 18.63 14.03 8.93
C TYR A 395 19.49 14.52 7.76
N THR A 396 20.81 14.37 7.85
CA THR A 396 21.72 14.75 6.77
C THR A 396 21.48 13.90 5.52
N CYS A 397 21.52 12.57 5.62
CA CYS A 397 21.34 11.67 4.47
C CYS A 397 20.05 10.85 4.47
N GLY A 398 19.28 10.84 5.57
CA GLY A 398 18.07 10.04 5.69
C GLY A 398 18.28 8.60 6.20
N ALA A 399 19.49 8.24 6.64
CA ALA A 399 19.78 6.89 7.15
C ALA A 399 19.10 6.60 8.51
N PHE A 400 18.75 5.33 8.75
CA PHE A 400 18.15 4.83 10.00
C PHE A 400 19.07 3.80 10.67
N PHE A 401 19.33 3.96 11.97
CA PHE A 401 20.15 3.04 12.76
C PHE A 401 19.37 2.54 13.98
N GLU A 402 19.20 1.22 14.09
CA GLU A 402 18.44 0.57 15.17
C GLU A 402 19.35 -0.16 16.18
N ALA A 403 18.84 -0.37 17.40
CA ALA A 403 19.48 -1.14 18.46
C ALA A 403 20.90 -0.65 18.81
N ASP A 404 21.93 -1.48 18.63
CA ASP A 404 23.32 -1.14 18.98
C ASP A 404 23.89 -0.05 18.05
N GLN A 405 23.39 0.03 16.80
CA GLN A 405 23.78 1.09 15.86
C GLN A 405 23.19 2.45 16.24
N ALA A 406 22.21 2.51 17.14
CA ALA A 406 21.68 3.79 17.63
C ALA A 406 22.73 4.58 18.44
N ASP A 407 23.74 3.90 18.98
CA ASP A 407 24.80 4.51 19.79
C ASP A 407 25.95 5.08 18.94
N LEU A 408 25.87 4.97 17.60
CA LEU A 408 26.88 5.52 16.70
C LEU A 408 26.95 7.06 16.76
N ASP A 409 28.17 7.59 16.81
CA ASP A 409 28.46 9.03 16.74
C ASP A 409 28.71 9.51 15.31
N VAL A 410 28.94 8.58 14.37
CA VAL A 410 29.18 8.88 12.95
C VAL A 410 28.23 8.07 12.11
N CYS A 411 27.58 8.73 11.15
CA CYS A 411 26.70 8.06 10.20
C CYS A 411 27.51 7.13 9.29
N LEU A 412 27.22 5.82 9.31
CA LEU A 412 27.87 4.84 8.42
C LEU A 412 27.58 5.06 6.94
N GLN A 413 26.57 5.86 6.61
CA GLN A 413 26.15 6.12 5.24
C GLN A 413 26.81 7.36 4.63
N CYS A 414 26.83 8.47 5.38
CA CYS A 414 27.33 9.75 4.88
C CYS A 414 28.61 10.24 5.57
N GLY A 415 29.11 9.53 6.58
CA GLY A 415 30.30 9.90 7.35
C GLY A 415 30.15 11.15 8.22
N THR A 416 28.95 11.75 8.29
CA THR A 416 28.71 12.96 9.09
C THR A 416 28.60 12.60 10.57
N VAL A 417 29.23 13.41 11.43
CA VAL A 417 29.09 13.31 12.89
C VAL A 417 27.64 13.62 13.27
N LEU A 418 27.01 12.70 13.99
CA LEU A 418 25.62 12.78 14.43
C LEU A 418 25.54 13.63 15.70
N SER A 419 24.90 14.79 15.59
CA SER A 419 24.63 15.73 16.67
C SER A 419 23.13 15.94 16.84
N ALA A 420 22.72 16.60 17.92
CA ALA A 420 21.31 16.93 18.17
C ALA A 420 20.66 17.82 17.07
N GLU A 421 21.46 18.47 16.22
CA GLU A 421 20.95 19.33 15.14
C GLU A 421 20.64 18.56 13.85
N ASN A 422 21.40 17.49 13.59
CA ASN A 422 21.35 16.74 12.34
C ASN A 422 20.94 15.27 12.52
N ALA A 423 20.57 14.88 13.74
CA ALA A 423 20.07 13.56 14.07
C ALA A 423 18.89 13.62 15.05
N ASP A 424 18.04 12.60 15.03
CA ASP A 424 16.99 12.40 16.02
C ASP A 424 17.13 11.03 16.64
N TYR A 425 17.36 11.02 17.95
CA TYR A 425 17.40 9.82 18.76
C TYR A 425 16.09 9.71 19.54
N SER A 426 15.43 8.55 19.42
CA SER A 426 14.23 8.27 20.19
C SER A 426 14.16 6.81 20.59
N GLU A 427 13.69 6.60 21.82
CA GLU A 427 13.32 5.29 22.39
C GLU A 427 11.81 5.04 22.26
N HIS A 428 11.08 5.96 21.63
CA HIS A 428 9.63 5.93 21.50
C HIS A 428 9.15 5.54 20.10
N PHE A 429 10.04 5.03 19.25
CA PHE A 429 9.62 4.39 18.02
C PHE A 429 8.96 3.04 18.33
N PHE A 430 7.74 2.85 17.85
CA PHE A 430 6.94 1.68 18.16
C PHE A 430 6.73 0.85 16.89
N GLU A 431 7.25 -0.38 16.86
CA GLU A 431 7.01 -1.28 15.73
C GLU A 431 5.52 -1.64 15.68
N MET A 432 4.84 -1.16 14.64
CA MET A 432 3.39 -1.25 14.52
C MET A 432 2.92 -2.71 14.50
N THR A 433 1.94 -3.04 15.35
CA THR A 433 1.36 -4.37 15.45
C THR A 433 -0.02 -4.44 14.80
N ASP A 434 -0.61 -5.62 14.82
CA ASP A 434 -2.01 -5.81 14.38
C ASP A 434 -2.95 -4.93 15.20
N VAL A 435 -3.99 -4.41 14.56
CA VAL A 435 -4.92 -3.46 15.19
C VAL A 435 -6.30 -4.07 15.38
N ALA A 436 -7.05 -3.54 16.34
CA ALA A 436 -8.47 -3.82 16.52
C ALA A 436 -9.28 -2.56 16.24
N LEU A 437 -10.43 -2.75 15.56
CA LEU A 437 -11.30 -1.65 15.16
C LEU A 437 -12.68 -1.80 15.77
N ASP A 438 -13.23 -0.65 16.16
CA ASP A 438 -14.60 -0.55 16.68
C ASP A 438 -15.53 0.06 15.62
N PRO A 439 -16.75 -0.47 15.44
CA PRO A 439 -17.72 0.11 14.53
C PRO A 439 -18.15 1.50 15.01
N THR A 440 -18.27 2.44 14.08
CA THR A 440 -18.74 3.81 14.32
C THR A 440 -20.11 4.03 13.69
N ASP A 441 -20.14 4.36 12.40
CA ASP A 441 -21.35 4.76 11.69
C ASP A 441 -21.54 3.97 10.40
N ARG A 442 -22.79 3.81 9.96
CA ARG A 442 -23.10 3.23 8.65
C ARG A 442 -22.79 4.24 7.56
N ILE A 443 -22.35 3.78 6.39
CA ILE A 443 -22.17 4.64 5.22
C ILE A 443 -23.54 5.07 4.70
N THR A 444 -23.75 6.37 4.53
CA THR A 444 -25.00 6.96 3.99
C THR A 444 -24.76 7.59 2.62
N CYS A 445 -25.84 7.89 1.90
CA CYS A 445 -25.77 8.56 0.59
C CYS A 445 -25.28 10.01 0.66
N ASP A 446 -25.29 10.62 1.85
CA ASP A 446 -24.83 11.99 2.06
C ASP A 446 -23.30 12.10 2.13
N GLU A 447 -22.62 10.96 2.22
CA GLU A 447 -21.17 10.88 2.31
C GLU A 447 -20.58 10.57 0.94
N GLU A 448 -20.27 11.63 0.19
CA GLU A 448 -19.73 11.55 -1.16
C GLU A 448 -18.22 11.24 -1.17
N GLU A 449 -17.49 11.65 -0.13
CA GLU A 449 -16.05 11.47 0.01
C GLU A 449 -15.67 10.65 1.24
N ARG A 450 -14.63 9.80 1.09
CA ARG A 450 -14.08 9.04 2.21
C ARG A 450 -13.24 9.96 3.09
N VAL A 451 -13.55 9.99 4.38
CA VAL A 451 -12.73 10.68 5.37
C VAL A 451 -11.47 9.87 5.61
N ARG A 452 -10.32 10.52 5.47
CA ARG A 452 -9.01 9.96 5.79
C ARG A 452 -8.27 10.92 6.68
N GLU A 453 -7.69 10.39 7.73
CA GLU A 453 -6.82 11.18 8.60
C GLU A 453 -5.46 11.43 7.95
N GLY A 454 -4.97 12.66 8.12
CA GLY A 454 -3.67 13.08 7.60
C GLY A 454 -2.57 12.94 8.64
N TYR A 455 -1.52 12.19 8.31
CA TYR A 455 -0.35 11.95 9.16
C TYR A 455 0.89 12.64 8.61
N GLN A 456 1.83 12.98 9.50
CA GLN A 456 3.18 13.38 9.12
C GLN A 456 4.07 12.13 9.04
N ILE A 457 4.53 11.80 7.83
CA ILE A 457 5.29 10.58 7.58
C ILE A 457 6.66 10.95 7.04
N SER A 458 7.70 10.23 7.49
CA SER A 458 9.01 10.27 6.86
C SER A 458 9.45 8.87 6.45
N THR A 459 10.25 8.79 5.39
CA THR A 459 10.90 7.57 4.94
C THR A 459 12.40 7.66 5.18
N HIS A 460 12.96 6.59 5.71
CA HIS A 460 14.38 6.42 5.99
C HIS A 460 14.86 5.09 5.42
N PHE A 461 16.15 4.97 5.16
CA PHE A 461 16.69 3.79 4.47
C PHE A 461 18.04 3.33 5.02
N ARG A 462 18.41 2.10 4.66
CA ARG A 462 19.74 1.51 4.86
C ARG A 462 19.99 0.50 3.76
N PHE A 463 21.13 0.58 3.09
CA PHE A 463 21.53 -0.42 2.10
C PHE A 463 21.81 -1.77 2.78
N ALA A 464 21.64 -2.87 2.04
CA ALA A 464 21.99 -4.21 2.52
C ALA A 464 23.51 -4.41 2.63
N GLY A 465 23.93 -5.29 3.54
CA GLY A 465 25.33 -5.68 3.77
C GLY A 465 26.04 -4.90 4.87
N ALA A 466 27.11 -5.48 5.43
CA ALA A 466 28.07 -4.72 6.23
C ALA A 466 28.83 -3.77 5.29
N GLU A 467 28.96 -2.50 5.66
CA GLU A 467 29.75 -1.50 4.91
C GLU A 467 29.30 -1.21 3.46
N GLY A 468 28.05 -1.52 3.09
CA GLY A 468 27.49 -1.07 1.80
C GLY A 468 28.03 -1.81 0.57
N GLU A 469 28.54 -3.04 0.73
CA GLU A 469 29.02 -3.90 -0.38
C GLU A 469 27.97 -4.14 -1.49
N HIS A 470 26.68 -3.94 -1.21
CA HIS A 470 25.59 -4.08 -2.19
C HIS A 470 25.08 -2.73 -2.76
N ARG A 471 25.81 -1.63 -2.52
CA ARG A 471 25.54 -0.32 -3.10
C ARG A 471 26.24 -0.20 -4.45
N LEU A 472 25.46 -0.21 -5.51
CA LEU A 472 25.94 -0.02 -6.86
C LEU A 472 25.83 1.47 -7.22
N ARG A 473 26.97 2.09 -7.58
CA ARG A 473 27.02 3.51 -7.94
C ARG A 473 27.28 3.65 -9.44
N SER A 474 26.51 4.49 -10.10
CA SER A 474 26.70 4.91 -11.48
C SER A 474 26.61 6.44 -11.55
N VAL A 475 27.22 7.03 -12.56
CA VAL A 475 27.21 8.48 -12.80
C VAL A 475 26.71 8.70 -14.21
N ALA A 476 25.61 9.43 -14.35
CA ALA A 476 25.12 9.88 -15.65
C ALA A 476 26.03 11.01 -16.14
N LEU A 477 26.57 10.85 -17.34
CA LEU A 477 27.49 11.81 -17.97
C LEU A 477 26.76 12.55 -19.09
N LEU A 478 27.09 13.82 -19.25
CA LEU A 478 26.76 14.61 -20.44
C LEU A 478 27.52 14.06 -21.67
N PRO A 479 27.12 14.43 -22.90
CA PRO A 479 27.86 14.07 -24.12
C PRO A 479 29.32 14.54 -24.15
N ASP A 480 29.70 15.47 -23.28
CA ASP A 480 31.05 15.99 -23.10
C ASP A 480 31.79 15.36 -21.88
N ASP A 481 31.33 14.19 -21.43
CA ASP A 481 31.86 13.41 -20.31
C ASP A 481 31.80 14.10 -18.93
N ARG A 482 31.11 15.25 -18.81
CA ARG A 482 30.92 15.90 -17.51
C ARG A 482 29.84 15.18 -16.69
N PRO A 483 30.06 14.97 -15.38
CA PRO A 483 29.10 14.26 -14.54
C PRO A 483 27.90 15.15 -14.21
N LEU A 484 26.69 14.64 -14.43
CA LEU A 484 25.42 15.33 -14.20
C LEU A 484 24.71 14.83 -12.94
N LEU A 485 24.46 13.51 -12.88
CA LEU A 485 23.74 12.87 -11.78
C LEU A 485 24.52 11.67 -11.25
N THR A 486 24.50 11.45 -9.95
CA THR A 486 24.86 10.16 -9.38
C THR A 486 23.59 9.34 -9.14
N LEU A 487 23.61 8.11 -9.63
CA LEU A 487 22.61 7.08 -9.37
C LEU A 487 23.19 6.05 -8.40
N GLU A 488 22.54 5.88 -7.24
CA GLU A 488 22.94 4.84 -6.29
C GLU A 488 21.81 3.82 -6.14
N PHE A 489 22.05 2.65 -6.69
CA PHE A 489 21.12 1.55 -6.63
C PHE A 489 21.49 0.61 -5.49
N GLY A 490 20.48 0.28 -4.68
CA GLY A 490 20.58 -0.69 -3.61
C GLY A 490 19.60 -1.81 -3.84
N ARG A 491 20.11 -3.03 -4.01
CA ARG A 491 19.28 -4.24 -3.95
C ARG A 491 18.92 -4.52 -2.50
N ALA A 492 17.66 -4.88 -2.25
CA ALA A 492 17.17 -5.29 -0.94
C ALA A 492 17.52 -4.32 0.22
N ALA A 493 17.44 -3.01 -0.01
CA ALA A 493 17.63 -2.02 1.03
C ALA A 493 16.47 -2.08 2.04
N THR A 494 16.78 -1.93 3.33
CA THR A 494 15.75 -1.80 4.36
C THR A 494 15.22 -0.37 4.36
N LEU A 495 13.90 -0.23 4.29
CA LEU A 495 13.18 1.03 4.37
C LEU A 495 12.35 1.06 5.65
N TRP A 496 12.40 2.18 6.36
CA TRP A 496 11.55 2.48 7.51
C TRP A 496 10.63 3.64 7.16
N ARG A 497 9.35 3.48 7.42
CA ARG A 497 8.39 4.58 7.37
C ARG A 497 7.86 4.84 8.77
N ILE A 498 7.90 6.11 9.18
CA ILE A 498 7.60 6.52 10.55
C ILE A 498 6.45 7.52 10.52
N ASN A 499 5.43 7.28 11.34
CA ASN A 499 4.34 8.20 11.57
C ASN A 499 4.66 9.08 12.79
N HIS A 500 4.98 10.34 12.55
CA HIS A 500 5.36 11.33 13.57
C HIS A 500 4.18 11.99 14.26
N GLY A 501 2.94 11.67 13.87
CA GLY A 501 1.75 12.26 14.47
C GLY A 501 0.76 12.81 13.45
N TRP A 502 -0.26 13.50 13.98
CA TRP A 502 -1.29 14.15 13.18
C TRP A 502 -0.73 15.36 12.45
N ARG A 503 -0.94 15.44 11.14
CA ARG A 503 -0.43 16.56 10.33
C ARG A 503 -0.98 17.93 10.73
N ARG A 504 -2.21 17.97 11.27
CA ARG A 504 -2.87 19.20 11.74
C ARG A 504 -2.57 19.53 13.21
N SER A 505 -1.82 18.68 13.92
CA SER A 505 -1.42 18.93 15.31
C SER A 505 -0.01 19.48 15.38
N LYS A 506 0.28 20.24 16.44
CA LYS A 506 1.66 20.63 16.80
C LYS A 506 2.34 19.62 17.72
N GLU A 507 1.56 18.72 18.32
CA GLU A 507 2.09 17.66 19.17
C GLU A 507 2.74 16.57 18.31
N GLN A 508 3.93 16.12 18.73
CA GLN A 508 4.62 14.99 18.12
C GLN A 508 4.18 13.67 18.76
N GLY A 509 4.04 12.66 17.91
CA GLY A 509 3.66 11.31 18.26
C GLY A 509 2.19 11.17 18.70
N PHE A 510 1.92 10.02 19.30
CA PHE A 510 0.62 9.63 19.82
C PHE A 510 0.76 9.20 21.28
N ASN A 511 -0.37 9.15 21.98
CA ASN A 511 -0.42 8.62 23.34
C ASN A 511 -1.07 7.24 23.31
N LEU A 512 -0.43 6.26 23.96
CA LEU A 512 -0.89 4.87 24.05
C LEU A 512 -1.03 4.49 25.52
N ASP A 513 -2.15 3.84 25.83
CA ASP A 513 -2.28 3.13 27.09
C ASP A 513 -1.52 1.79 26.99
N MET A 514 -0.43 1.67 27.74
CA MET A 514 0.46 0.50 27.73
C MET A 514 -0.22 -0.75 28.32
N GLN A 515 -1.22 -0.58 29.20
CA GLN A 515 -1.95 -1.69 29.80
C GLN A 515 -3.07 -2.19 28.87
N THR A 516 -3.75 -1.32 28.15
CA THR A 516 -4.92 -1.72 27.35
C THR A 516 -4.65 -1.76 25.84
N GLY A 517 -3.58 -1.10 25.38
CA GLY A 517 -3.24 -0.92 23.97
C GLY A 517 -4.08 0.15 23.26
N TYR A 518 -4.91 0.90 23.97
CA TYR A 518 -5.79 1.91 23.38
C TYR A 518 -5.01 3.18 23.02
N TRP A 519 -5.24 3.66 21.81
CA TRP A 519 -4.74 4.96 21.38
C TRP A 519 -5.59 6.07 22.00
N ALA A 520 -4.97 7.08 22.60
CA ALA A 520 -5.70 8.23 23.12
C ALA A 520 -6.40 9.00 21.98
N ARG A 521 -7.38 9.83 22.37
CA ARG A 521 -8.06 10.71 21.41
C ARG A 521 -7.16 11.84 20.97
N LYS A 522 -7.49 12.41 19.82
CA LYS A 522 -6.90 13.65 19.35
C LYS A 522 -7.25 14.80 20.31
N PRO A 523 -6.32 15.73 20.59
CA PRO A 523 -6.64 16.96 21.30
C PRO A 523 -7.79 17.71 20.59
N GLY A 524 -8.91 17.93 21.28
CA GLY A 524 -10.05 18.72 20.78
C GLY A 524 -11.19 17.95 20.11
N ASP A 525 -11.18 16.62 20.08
CA ASP A 525 -12.28 15.82 19.49
C ASP A 525 -13.48 15.70 20.46
N PRO A 526 -14.69 16.20 20.12
CA PRO A 526 -15.87 16.08 20.98
C PRO A 526 -16.29 14.61 21.09
N GLY A 527 -16.18 14.07 22.30
CA GLY A 527 -16.32 12.64 22.55
C GLY A 527 -17.73 12.07 22.29
N THR A 528 -17.84 11.11 21.38
CA THR A 528 -19.06 10.29 21.19
C THR A 528 -18.87 8.80 21.49
N GLY A 529 -17.63 8.34 21.77
CA GLY A 529 -17.35 6.95 22.17
C GLY A 529 -17.18 6.79 23.69
N GLN A 530 -17.50 5.61 24.23
CA GLN A 530 -17.07 5.23 25.58
C GLN A 530 -15.57 4.90 25.55
N ASP A 531 -14.71 5.72 26.16
CA ASP A 531 -13.35 5.26 26.46
C ASP A 531 -13.45 4.13 27.51
N PRO A 532 -12.67 3.05 27.36
CA PRO A 532 -12.68 1.95 28.32
C PRO A 532 -11.99 2.39 29.61
N GLY A 533 -12.77 2.83 30.60
CA GLY A 533 -12.26 3.14 31.94
C GLY A 533 -11.32 4.34 31.98
N GLN A 534 -10.83 4.67 33.19
CA GLN A 534 -9.76 5.66 33.32
C GLN A 534 -8.45 5.04 32.80
N PRO A 535 -7.70 5.75 31.94
CA PRO A 535 -6.40 5.27 31.47
C PRO A 535 -5.44 5.13 32.65
N VAL A 536 -4.75 3.99 32.72
CA VAL A 536 -3.96 3.61 33.91
C VAL A 536 -2.47 3.89 33.71
N ASP A 537 -1.95 3.67 32.49
CA ASP A 537 -0.53 3.83 32.17
C ASP A 537 -0.37 4.40 30.75
N ILE A 538 -0.29 5.74 30.64
CA ILE A 538 -0.18 6.43 29.35
C ILE A 538 1.30 6.72 29.07
N ARG A 539 1.78 6.22 27.93
CA ARG A 539 3.05 6.65 27.35
C ARG A 539 2.81 7.59 26.18
N SER A 540 3.49 8.73 26.18
CA SER A 540 3.32 9.82 25.21
C SER A 540 4.45 9.84 24.17
N ASN A 541 4.25 10.62 23.10
CA ASN A 541 5.21 10.79 21.99
C ASN A 541 5.61 9.48 21.29
N ILE A 542 4.67 8.55 21.20
CA ILE A 542 4.88 7.28 20.50
C ILE A 542 4.81 7.53 19.01
N ARG A 543 5.79 7.03 18.26
CA ARG A 543 5.86 7.17 16.81
C ARG A 543 5.80 5.78 16.17
N PRO A 544 4.62 5.35 15.68
CA PRO A 544 4.49 4.08 14.98
C PRO A 544 5.45 4.03 13.78
N LEU A 545 6.18 2.94 13.64
CA LEU A 545 7.00 2.66 12.47
C LEU A 545 6.66 1.31 11.86
N VAL A 546 6.96 1.20 10.57
CA VAL A 546 6.96 -0.05 9.83
C VAL A 546 8.24 -0.15 9.02
N ARG A 547 8.72 -1.37 8.80
CA ARG A 547 9.89 -1.65 7.97
C ARG A 547 9.60 -2.68 6.90
N ASP A 548 10.25 -2.52 5.76
CA ASP A 548 10.16 -3.45 4.63
C ASP A 548 11.46 -3.42 3.82
N THR A 549 11.74 -4.48 3.08
CA THR A 549 12.94 -4.63 2.26
C THR A 549 12.60 -4.39 0.79
N ARG A 550 13.20 -3.38 0.16
CA ARG A 550 12.87 -2.95 -1.21
C ARG A 550 14.11 -2.63 -2.03
N ASN A 551 13.98 -2.73 -3.35
CA ASN A 551 14.95 -2.12 -4.25
C ASN A 551 14.79 -0.61 -4.22
N VAL A 552 15.90 0.11 -4.07
CA VAL A 552 15.91 1.57 -3.97
C VAL A 552 16.91 2.18 -4.95
N LEU A 553 16.59 3.37 -5.44
CA LEU A 553 17.46 4.19 -6.27
C LEU A 553 17.51 5.61 -5.71
N LEU A 554 18.70 6.06 -5.33
CA LEU A 554 18.95 7.44 -4.96
C LEU A 554 19.45 8.20 -6.17
N VAL A 555 18.80 9.33 -6.46
CA VAL A 555 19.21 10.28 -7.51
C VAL A 555 19.67 11.56 -6.83
N ARG A 556 20.92 11.96 -7.09
CA ARG A 556 21.55 13.14 -6.49
C ARG A 556 22.43 13.88 -7.51
N PRO A 557 22.74 15.17 -7.32
CA PRO A 557 23.70 15.87 -8.17
C PRO A 557 25.05 15.15 -8.13
N ALA A 558 25.75 15.09 -9.26
CA ALA A 558 27.06 14.46 -9.31
C ALA A 558 28.18 15.37 -8.82
N GLN A 559 28.02 16.69 -8.94
CA GLN A 559 28.98 17.67 -8.48
C GLN A 559 28.70 18.05 -7.02
N GLU A 560 29.74 18.03 -6.17
CA GLU A 560 29.59 18.30 -4.73
C GLU A 560 29.22 19.77 -4.42
N ASP A 561 29.54 20.69 -5.34
CA ASP A 561 29.24 22.12 -5.22
C ASP A 561 27.86 22.50 -5.79
N GLU A 562 27.19 21.59 -6.49
CA GLU A 562 25.87 21.82 -7.10
C GLU A 562 24.76 21.40 -6.11
N GLU A 563 24.24 22.36 -5.35
CA GLU A 563 23.11 22.13 -4.47
C GLU A 563 21.78 22.28 -5.21
N TRP A 564 20.97 21.22 -5.20
CA TRP A 564 19.58 21.32 -5.64
C TRP A 564 18.70 21.88 -4.53
N ASP A 565 17.94 22.92 -4.86
CA ASP A 565 16.93 23.46 -3.97
C ASP A 565 15.69 22.54 -3.90
N GLU A 566 14.84 22.77 -2.90
CA GLU A 566 13.61 21.99 -2.72
C GLU A 566 12.67 22.13 -3.94
N THR A 567 12.70 23.29 -4.60
CA THR A 567 11.87 23.58 -5.77
C THR A 567 12.28 22.73 -6.97
N LEU A 568 13.57 22.69 -7.32
CA LEU A 568 14.08 21.88 -8.42
C LEU A 568 13.85 20.39 -8.15
N LEU A 569 14.08 19.93 -6.92
CA LEU A 569 13.84 18.54 -6.53
C LEU A 569 12.36 18.14 -6.65
N ALA A 570 11.43 19.00 -6.22
CA ALA A 570 10.00 18.72 -6.34
C ALA A 570 9.59 18.56 -7.82
N ASN A 571 10.12 19.41 -8.69
CA ASN A 571 9.87 19.35 -10.13
C ASN A 571 10.51 18.14 -10.80
N LEU A 572 11.78 17.86 -10.49
CA LEU A 572 12.51 16.71 -11.02
C LEU A 572 11.88 15.39 -10.57
N GLN A 573 11.51 15.28 -9.29
CA GLN A 573 10.80 14.12 -8.77
C GLN A 573 9.49 13.89 -9.53
N ALA A 574 8.64 14.92 -9.66
CA ALA A 574 7.36 14.78 -10.34
C ALA A 574 7.54 14.39 -11.83
N ALA A 575 8.50 15.03 -12.52
CA ALA A 575 8.78 14.77 -13.93
C ALA A 575 9.32 13.35 -14.16
N LEU A 576 10.36 12.94 -13.41
CA LEU A 576 10.96 11.61 -13.54
C LEU A 576 9.98 10.51 -13.11
N HIS A 577 9.26 10.69 -11.99
CA HIS A 577 8.27 9.71 -11.54
C HIS A 577 7.21 9.43 -12.61
N ARG A 578 6.70 10.48 -13.25
CA ARG A 578 5.74 10.36 -14.35
C ARG A 578 6.35 9.78 -15.63
N GLY A 579 7.58 10.18 -15.97
CA GLY A 579 8.32 9.65 -17.11
C GLY A 579 8.57 8.14 -16.98
N ILE A 580 8.98 7.68 -15.78
CA ILE A 580 9.18 6.26 -15.49
C ILE A 580 7.86 5.49 -15.65
N GLN A 581 6.75 6.00 -15.14
CA GLN A 581 5.43 5.36 -15.30
C GLN A 581 5.04 5.14 -16.75
N VAL A 582 5.25 6.16 -17.60
CA VAL A 582 4.89 6.08 -19.03
C VAL A 582 5.81 5.12 -19.78
N VAL A 583 7.13 5.24 -19.60
CA VAL A 583 8.12 4.41 -20.32
C VAL A 583 8.01 2.94 -19.95
N PHE A 584 7.83 2.65 -18.67
CA PHE A 584 7.76 1.29 -18.15
C PHE A 584 6.34 0.72 -18.06
N GLN A 585 5.31 1.52 -18.37
CA GLN A 585 3.89 1.14 -18.31
C GLN A 585 3.46 0.57 -16.94
N ILE A 586 3.95 1.18 -15.86
CA ILE A 586 3.64 0.77 -14.48
C ILE A 586 2.58 1.68 -13.85
N ASP A 587 1.84 1.14 -12.88
CA ASP A 587 0.82 1.89 -12.12
C ASP A 587 1.48 2.93 -11.19
N GLU A 588 0.75 4.02 -10.88
CA GLU A 588 1.22 5.07 -9.97
C GLU A 588 1.62 4.54 -8.59
N ARG A 589 1.00 3.44 -8.14
CA ARG A 589 1.26 2.83 -6.83
C ARG A 589 2.41 1.83 -6.84
N GLU A 590 2.93 1.45 -8.00
CA GLU A 590 3.98 0.43 -8.12
C GLU A 590 5.40 1.02 -7.95
N LEU A 591 5.54 2.33 -8.17
CA LEU A 591 6.77 3.09 -7.91
C LEU A 591 6.46 4.25 -6.96
N ALA A 592 7.21 4.37 -5.88
CA ALA A 592 7.11 5.49 -4.96
C ALA A 592 8.39 6.33 -4.97
N ALA A 593 8.24 7.61 -4.62
CA ALA A 593 9.33 8.57 -4.59
C ALA A 593 9.14 9.55 -3.42
N GLU A 594 10.22 9.81 -2.67
CA GLU A 594 10.26 10.83 -1.61
C GLU A 594 11.60 11.59 -1.67
N ARG A 595 11.58 12.86 -1.23
CA ARG A 595 12.78 13.68 -1.09
C ARG A 595 13.37 13.46 0.29
N ILE A 596 14.66 13.19 0.35
CA ILE A 596 15.36 12.90 1.60
C ILE A 596 16.65 13.70 1.69
N GLY A 597 17.17 13.82 2.92
CA GLY A 597 18.43 14.49 3.22
C GLY A 597 18.33 16.01 3.31
N ARG A 598 19.46 16.64 3.64
CA ARG A 598 19.62 18.09 3.79
C ARG A 598 20.90 18.56 3.11
N ASP A 599 20.93 19.84 2.74
CA ASP A 599 22.09 20.50 2.12
C ASP A 599 22.58 19.69 0.90
N ARG A 600 23.89 19.48 0.75
CA ARG A 600 24.51 18.64 -0.30
C ARG A 600 24.03 17.18 -0.36
N TRP A 601 23.32 16.68 0.65
CA TRP A 601 22.82 15.31 0.71
C TRP A 601 21.35 15.18 0.31
N ARG A 602 20.73 16.26 -0.18
CA ARG A 602 19.41 16.19 -0.77
C ARG A 602 19.39 15.25 -1.96
N ALA A 603 18.44 14.32 -1.96
CA ALA A 603 18.29 13.32 -3.00
C ALA A 603 16.81 12.98 -3.20
N ILE A 604 16.50 12.43 -4.37
CA ILE A 604 15.23 11.77 -4.63
C ILE A 604 15.44 10.27 -4.41
N LEU A 605 14.72 9.71 -3.43
CA LEU A 605 14.69 8.29 -3.16
C LEU A 605 13.51 7.67 -3.89
N PHE A 606 13.79 6.85 -4.90
CA PHE A 606 12.82 5.98 -5.54
C PHE A 606 12.87 4.58 -4.92
N TRP A 607 11.71 3.94 -4.79
CA TRP A 607 11.65 2.52 -4.44
C TRP A 607 10.48 1.83 -5.11
N GLU A 608 10.67 0.54 -5.38
CA GLU A 608 9.64 -0.30 -5.99
C GLU A 608 8.62 -0.69 -4.93
N ALA A 609 7.42 -0.12 -5.02
CA ALA A 609 6.32 -0.36 -4.10
C ALA A 609 5.56 -1.67 -4.44
N ALA A 610 5.76 -2.22 -5.63
CA ALA A 610 5.36 -3.60 -5.94
C ALA A 610 6.25 -4.62 -5.20
N GLU A 611 5.63 -5.65 -4.65
CA GLU A 611 6.32 -6.73 -3.93
C GLU A 611 7.04 -7.64 -4.94
N GLY A 612 8.26 -8.08 -4.60
CA GLY A 612 9.13 -8.84 -5.53
C GLY A 612 10.05 -7.96 -6.38
N GLY A 613 9.72 -6.68 -6.55
CA GLY A 613 10.46 -5.75 -7.39
C GLY A 613 10.02 -5.79 -8.86
N LEU A 614 10.05 -4.64 -9.54
CA LEU A 614 9.67 -4.50 -10.95
C LEU A 614 10.89 -4.62 -11.88
N GLY A 615 12.11 -4.51 -11.34
CA GLY A 615 13.35 -4.41 -12.11
C GLY A 615 13.48 -3.07 -12.87
N VAL A 616 12.62 -2.11 -12.59
CA VAL A 616 12.60 -0.78 -13.24
C VAL A 616 13.78 0.04 -12.76
N LEU A 617 14.03 0.05 -11.45
CA LEU A 617 15.14 0.80 -10.87
C LEU A 617 16.49 0.21 -11.24
N GLU A 618 16.59 -1.12 -11.31
CA GLU A 618 17.78 -1.79 -11.78
C GLU A 618 18.08 -1.44 -13.24
N ARG A 619 17.07 -1.39 -14.12
CA ARG A 619 17.28 -0.96 -15.50
C ARG A 619 17.70 0.49 -15.61
N LEU A 620 17.09 1.40 -14.85
CA LEU A 620 17.51 2.81 -14.83
C LEU A 620 18.98 2.97 -14.44
N TYR A 621 19.48 2.06 -13.62
CA TYR A 621 20.89 1.98 -13.24
C TYR A 621 21.77 1.29 -14.32
N ALA A 622 21.33 0.15 -14.86
CA ALA A 622 22.14 -0.75 -15.67
C ALA A 622 22.12 -0.43 -17.18
N ASP A 623 21.03 0.11 -17.71
CA ASP A 623 20.85 0.48 -19.11
C ASP A 623 21.20 1.96 -19.31
N PRO A 624 22.32 2.29 -20.01
CA PRO A 624 22.75 3.67 -20.19
C PRO A 624 21.72 4.57 -20.85
N ASN A 625 20.80 4.00 -21.66
CA ASN A 625 19.80 4.77 -22.39
C ASN A 625 18.47 4.92 -21.64
N ALA A 626 18.23 4.11 -20.59
CA ALA A 626 16.93 4.08 -19.92
C ALA A 626 16.58 5.42 -19.26
N LEU A 627 17.56 6.11 -18.68
CA LEU A 627 17.34 7.42 -18.07
C LEU A 627 17.02 8.48 -19.13
N ALA A 628 17.68 8.45 -20.29
CA ALA A 628 17.41 9.35 -21.42
C ALA A 628 16.02 9.12 -22.03
N GLU A 629 15.59 7.85 -22.14
CA GLU A 629 14.21 7.50 -22.56
C GLU A 629 13.17 8.11 -21.59
N VAL A 630 13.43 8.02 -20.28
CA VAL A 630 12.57 8.61 -19.24
C VAL A 630 12.58 10.13 -19.29
N ALA A 631 13.73 10.77 -19.47
CA ALA A 631 13.83 12.22 -19.59
C ALA A 631 13.07 12.74 -20.82
N ARG A 632 13.17 12.06 -21.97
CA ARG A 632 12.40 12.40 -23.18
C ARG A 632 10.90 12.28 -22.97
N ALA A 633 10.44 11.22 -22.28
CA ALA A 633 9.03 11.09 -21.92
C ALA A 633 8.59 12.17 -20.95
N ALA A 634 9.43 12.53 -19.98
CA ALA A 634 9.17 13.60 -19.02
C ALA A 634 9.06 14.99 -19.70
N LEU A 635 9.88 15.26 -20.72
CA LEU A 635 9.77 16.48 -21.55
C LEU A 635 8.43 16.56 -22.26
N ASP A 636 7.98 15.49 -22.94
CA ASP A 636 6.66 15.45 -23.60
C ASP A 636 5.52 15.67 -22.60
N ILE A 637 5.60 15.05 -21.43
CA ILE A 637 4.64 15.25 -20.33
C ILE A 637 4.63 16.71 -19.87
N CYS A 638 5.80 17.33 -19.74
CA CYS A 638 5.96 18.76 -19.44
C CYS A 638 5.62 19.70 -20.61
N HIS A 639 5.08 19.18 -21.71
CA HIS A 639 4.71 19.89 -22.93
C HIS A 639 5.90 20.56 -23.64
N PHE A 640 7.08 19.96 -23.56
CA PHE A 640 8.24 20.35 -24.35
C PHE A 640 8.47 19.37 -25.50
N THR A 641 8.93 19.88 -26.64
CA THR A 641 9.46 19.03 -27.71
C THR A 641 10.79 18.39 -27.26
N PRO A 642 11.29 17.37 -27.96
CA PRO A 642 12.62 16.80 -27.69
C PRO A 642 13.75 17.83 -27.72
N ASP A 643 13.57 18.94 -28.46
CA ASP A 643 14.53 20.06 -28.55
C ASP A 643 14.28 21.14 -27.48
N GLY A 644 13.31 20.94 -26.58
CA GLY A 644 13.02 21.86 -25.47
C GLY A 644 12.06 23.00 -25.78
N GLN A 645 11.41 23.01 -26.96
CA GLN A 645 10.46 24.06 -27.31
C GLN A 645 9.13 23.86 -26.58
N ASP A 646 8.59 24.92 -25.98
CA ASP A 646 7.32 24.86 -25.27
C ASP A 646 6.14 24.79 -26.24
N THR A 647 5.36 23.72 -26.15
CA THR A 647 4.18 23.48 -26.98
C THR A 647 2.90 24.06 -26.38
N ARG A 648 2.94 24.59 -25.16
CA ARG A 648 1.82 25.25 -24.48
C ARG A 648 2.23 26.57 -23.80
N PRO A 649 2.77 27.53 -24.58
CA PRO A 649 3.20 28.80 -24.02
C PRO A 649 2.04 29.54 -23.31
N PRO A 650 2.37 30.38 -22.30
CA PRO A 650 1.37 31.15 -21.56
C PRO A 650 0.65 32.20 -22.42
N ASP A 651 1.21 32.59 -23.56
CA ASP A 651 0.64 33.60 -24.45
C ASP A 651 -0.31 32.99 -25.50
N ASN A 652 -1.29 33.78 -25.96
CA ASN A 652 -2.29 33.46 -27.00
C ASN A 652 -1.68 33.25 -28.41
N THR A 653 -0.54 32.58 -28.54
CA THR A 653 0.06 32.27 -29.84
C THR A 653 -0.74 31.14 -30.49
N PRO A 654 -1.22 31.29 -31.74
CA PRO A 654 -1.88 30.20 -32.45
C PRO A 654 -0.91 29.02 -32.60
N PRO A 655 -1.38 27.77 -32.49
CA PRO A 655 -0.52 26.61 -32.60
C PRO A 655 0.08 26.48 -34.01
N SER A 656 1.24 25.81 -34.09
CA SER A 656 1.83 25.36 -35.35
C SER A 656 0.86 24.44 -36.12
N PRO A 657 0.80 24.48 -37.47
CA PRO A 657 -0.22 23.79 -38.28
C PRO A 657 -0.23 22.24 -38.19
N ASP A 658 0.80 21.62 -37.60
CA ASP A 658 1.07 20.18 -37.77
C ASP A 658 0.42 19.24 -36.73
N VAL A 659 -0.51 19.72 -35.89
CA VAL A 659 -1.09 18.88 -34.81
C VAL A 659 -2.61 18.82 -34.88
N GLY A 660 -3.10 17.92 -35.74
CA GLY A 660 -4.43 17.27 -35.78
C GLY A 660 -5.60 17.97 -35.10
N GLU A 661 -6.54 18.47 -35.91
CA GLU A 661 -7.85 18.98 -35.50
C GLU A 661 -8.68 17.88 -34.80
N GLY A 662 -9.01 18.07 -33.52
CA GLY A 662 -9.91 17.12 -32.84
C GLY A 662 -10.13 17.25 -31.33
N THR A 663 -9.39 18.09 -30.59
CA THR A 663 -9.51 18.14 -29.12
C THR A 663 -9.89 19.53 -28.64
N GLY A 664 -11.03 19.64 -27.93
CA GLY A 664 -11.54 20.87 -27.34
C GLY A 664 -10.55 21.61 -26.43
N VAL A 665 -10.75 22.93 -26.33
CA VAL A 665 -10.11 23.93 -25.45
C VAL A 665 -8.82 23.45 -24.78
N ARG A 666 -7.67 23.68 -25.44
CA ARG A 666 -6.35 23.43 -24.83
C ARG A 666 -6.10 24.51 -23.76
N GLU A 667 -6.31 24.17 -22.49
CA GLU A 667 -5.97 25.06 -21.36
C GLU A 667 -4.47 25.43 -21.39
N HIS A 668 -4.17 26.72 -21.24
CA HIS A 668 -2.80 27.23 -21.15
C HIS A 668 -2.11 26.67 -19.89
N CYS A 669 -0.89 26.13 -20.04
CA CYS A 669 -0.10 25.60 -18.92
C CYS A 669 1.00 26.59 -18.53
N ALA A 670 0.64 27.62 -17.76
CA ALA A 670 1.56 28.69 -17.40
C ALA A 670 2.72 28.25 -16.48
N ARG A 671 2.47 27.32 -15.55
CA ARG A 671 3.47 26.89 -14.55
C ARG A 671 3.49 25.37 -14.41
N ALA A 672 2.39 24.80 -13.97
CA ALA A 672 2.13 23.37 -13.96
C ALA A 672 0.61 23.15 -14.06
N CYS A 673 0.19 22.01 -14.61
CA CYS A 673 -1.20 21.58 -14.69
C CYS A 673 -1.30 20.08 -14.41
N TYR A 674 -2.54 19.58 -14.29
CA TYR A 674 -2.78 18.14 -14.08
C TYR A 674 -2.41 17.27 -15.29
N ASP A 675 -2.15 17.86 -16.46
CA ASP A 675 -1.61 17.11 -17.61
C ASP A 675 -0.08 16.91 -17.54
N CYS A 676 0.64 17.67 -16.70
CA CYS A 676 2.09 17.60 -16.59
C CYS A 676 2.57 17.13 -15.22
N LEU A 677 2.72 18.05 -14.26
CA LEU A 677 3.35 17.79 -12.96
C LEU A 677 2.35 17.71 -11.80
N LEU A 678 1.15 18.30 -11.91
CA LEU A 678 0.20 18.29 -10.80
C LEU A 678 -0.50 16.93 -10.69
N SER A 679 -0.59 16.41 -9.48
CA SER A 679 -1.34 15.21 -9.15
C SER A 679 -2.05 15.36 -7.81
N TYR A 680 -2.93 14.42 -7.49
CA TYR A 680 -3.56 14.36 -6.17
C TYR A 680 -2.55 13.99 -5.08
N THR A 681 -1.52 13.21 -5.42
CA THR A 681 -0.52 12.71 -4.46
C THR A 681 0.49 13.79 -4.05
N ASN A 682 0.74 14.78 -4.92
CA ASN A 682 1.68 15.88 -4.67
C ASN A 682 1.03 17.24 -4.39
N GLN A 683 -0.23 17.28 -3.91
CA GLN A 683 -0.96 18.53 -3.61
C GLN A 683 -0.19 19.55 -2.78
N TYR A 684 0.65 19.08 -1.88
CA TYR A 684 1.47 19.95 -1.03
C TYR A 684 2.62 20.63 -1.76
N ASP A 685 3.05 20.06 -2.88
CA ASP A 685 4.12 20.59 -3.72
C ASP A 685 3.59 21.53 -4.81
N HIS A 686 2.26 21.67 -4.98
CA HIS A 686 1.67 22.46 -6.07
C HIS A 686 2.21 23.89 -6.16
N LEU A 687 2.61 24.50 -5.04
CA LEU A 687 3.21 25.84 -5.00
C LEU A 687 4.67 25.87 -5.46
N LEU A 688 5.38 24.74 -5.40
CA LEU A 688 6.76 24.56 -5.84
C LEU A 688 6.85 24.14 -7.31
N LEU A 689 5.80 23.50 -7.84
CA LEU A 689 5.82 22.92 -9.18
C LEU A 689 5.77 24.00 -10.28
N ASP A 690 6.78 23.97 -11.14
CA ASP A 690 6.98 24.75 -12.36
C ASP A 690 7.78 23.92 -13.38
N ARG A 691 7.10 23.56 -14.49
CA ARG A 691 7.68 22.72 -15.54
C ARG A 691 8.90 23.35 -16.22
N HIS A 692 9.03 24.67 -16.22
CA HIS A 692 10.15 25.34 -16.87
C HIS A 692 11.46 25.18 -16.11
N LEU A 693 11.41 24.98 -14.78
CA LEU A 693 12.60 24.84 -13.94
C LEU A 693 13.35 23.53 -14.18
N VAL A 694 12.66 22.48 -14.62
CA VAL A 694 13.26 21.16 -14.85
C VAL A 694 13.66 20.94 -16.31
N ARG A 695 13.19 21.78 -17.24
CA ARG A 695 13.40 21.62 -18.69
C ARG A 695 14.86 21.44 -19.06
N ASP A 696 15.72 22.36 -18.64
CA ASP A 696 17.13 22.37 -19.04
C ASP A 696 17.89 21.16 -18.47
N LEU A 697 17.48 20.66 -17.30
CA LEU A 697 18.03 19.44 -16.73
C LEU A 697 17.55 18.19 -17.47
N LEU A 698 16.28 18.14 -17.89
CA LEU A 698 15.76 17.02 -18.69
C LEU A 698 16.34 16.97 -20.10
N LEU A 699 16.76 18.10 -20.69
CA LEU A 699 17.45 18.12 -22.00
C LEU A 699 18.89 17.63 -21.92
N LYS A 700 19.51 17.79 -20.75
CA LYS A 700 20.87 17.30 -20.48
C LYS A 700 20.90 15.80 -20.22
N LEU A 701 19.79 15.24 -19.75
CA LEU A 701 19.55 13.81 -19.53
C LEU A 701 19.19 13.08 -20.81
#